data_AF-M1C5I1-F1
#
_entry.id   AF-M1C5I1-F1
#
_cell.length_a   1.000
_cell.length_b   1.000
_cell.length_c   1.000
_cell.angle_alpha   90.00
_cell.angle_beta   90.00
_cell.angle_gamma   90.00
#
_symmetry.space_group_name_H-M   'P 1'
#
loop_
_entity.id
_entity.type
_entity.pdbx_description
1 polymer ?
#
loop_
_entity_poly.entity_id
_entity_poly.type
_entity_poly.pdbx_seq_one_letter_code
_entity_poly.pdbx_strand_id
1 'polypeptide(L)'
;MPLFKRKPFALAEKPKDLKPNELVFQVRFTKEIFRDYSEYLRRTNLYRHRVWTCKLTGKNYLTYEEALVSEKKAAEEVQKFPEELVAPVLRDVQFSMLSLKDLGDAVAQKLQGCLSEGSELYGRKNNHVYSCKIERVVKDGEKTRYEVAWLDKYERLPENTAIDEEDLIRCKLRFSRAFLKSFIRESTYRSIPWVLHEKLAKKHGIPTDPPDDLKDQFFMQDGVVVVNRKRKKSEDREAKENGFQDPYEIGREDKLKAQSIRYPIDDLLVQYTEFDKQLAERPPPCREFNVPMECVGDHLMVWDFCTSFGRLLHLSPFSLEDFERAVCQKGSNIVLITECHSSLLRFLLKDNSEYFIAVQKKRPKLKITLITWTEYLSDFLELTGTVELSNHVATIKRGHYGLLDIQAKLAILRELVCRVLETEYFKEKLDEDIEKQYALAATRREEILEESRKKREDHLKIKSNGKEATKGHGNSSDTGSDNHLRENGDMPSSNGKQTSPSKHSLENSESELTISSLKNSKKRKVDVKNSTSKMNASSKIASDKLIKDEGKETLESRSMDQRAAHKMRKNEIKEHLENRSKEQRKEYLEREIEKRVIRTNPLGKDRDYNRYWFFRRDGRIFVESSDSVEWGYYSSQEELDALIGSLNVKGERERALKKQLENLYHKISLELQKRSKEVAQKAETDDADVRRSTRVRAPAGDNPALAFLKYVNKWKED
;
A
#
# COMPACT_ATOMS: atom_id res chain seq x y z
N MET A 1 3.09 -25.21 18.75
CA MET A 1 3.91 -24.13 19.34
C MET A 1 4.76 -23.53 18.24
N PRO A 2 4.85 -22.18 18.14
CA PRO A 2 5.50 -21.50 17.03
C PRO A 2 6.98 -21.88 16.82
N LEU A 3 7.39 -21.89 15.55
CA LEU A 3 8.75 -22.22 15.14
C LEU A 3 9.59 -20.94 14.97
N PHE A 4 10.71 -20.84 15.68
CA PHE A 4 11.70 -19.78 15.47
C PHE A 4 12.56 -20.12 14.26
N LYS A 5 12.55 -19.28 13.21
CA LYS A 5 13.31 -19.52 11.95
C LYS A 5 13.14 -20.96 11.41
N ARG A 6 11.91 -21.49 11.47
CA ARG A 6 11.50 -22.87 11.09
C ARG A 6 12.03 -24.02 11.98
N LYS A 7 12.69 -23.75 13.11
CA LYS A 7 13.05 -24.76 14.13
C LYS A 7 12.12 -24.67 15.36
N PRO A 8 11.93 -25.76 16.12
CA PRO A 8 11.35 -25.68 17.47
C PRO A 8 12.16 -24.71 18.34
N PHE A 9 11.49 -24.03 19.26
CA PHE A 9 12.10 -23.11 20.22
C PHE A 9 11.75 -23.58 21.64
N ALA A 10 12.75 -23.62 22.54
CA ALA A 10 12.54 -23.97 23.93
C ALA A 10 12.12 -22.73 24.75
N LEU A 11 11.02 -22.84 25.48
CA LEU A 11 10.67 -21.86 26.52
C LEU A 11 11.70 -21.96 27.67
N ALA A 12 11.88 -20.87 28.41
CA ALA A 12 12.68 -20.89 29.63
C ALA A 12 12.10 -21.90 30.64
N GLU A 13 12.97 -22.64 31.33
CA GLU A 13 12.56 -23.42 32.51
C GLU A 13 12.01 -22.46 33.59
N LYS A 14 11.02 -22.93 34.34
CA LYS A 14 10.53 -22.19 35.51
C LYS A 14 11.58 -22.30 36.62
N PRO A 15 11.94 -21.19 37.32
CA PRO A 15 12.75 -21.26 38.53
C PRO A 15 12.13 -22.24 39.54
N LYS A 16 12.95 -23.15 40.07
CA LYS A 16 12.51 -24.27 40.92
C LYS A 16 12.39 -23.88 42.40
N ASP A 17 12.87 -22.70 42.75
CA ASP A 17 13.08 -22.14 44.09
C ASP A 17 12.25 -20.87 44.35
N LEU A 18 11.18 -20.68 43.55
CA LEU A 18 10.25 -19.55 43.63
C LEU A 18 9.46 -19.55 44.94
N LYS A 19 9.54 -18.46 45.73
CA LYS A 19 8.76 -18.31 46.96
C LYS A 19 7.34 -17.81 46.65
N PRO A 20 6.29 -18.19 47.42
CA PRO A 20 4.90 -17.83 47.11
C PRO A 20 4.61 -16.32 47.01
N ASN A 21 5.36 -15.50 47.76
CA ASN A 21 5.19 -14.04 47.81
C ASN A 21 6.29 -13.28 47.01
N GLU A 22 6.98 -13.95 46.10
CA GLU A 22 8.10 -13.38 45.34
C GLU A 22 7.62 -12.57 44.13
N LEU A 23 8.05 -11.31 44.03
CA LEU A 23 7.73 -10.45 42.88
C LEU A 23 8.58 -10.85 41.67
N VAL A 24 7.92 -11.23 40.57
CA VAL A 24 8.56 -11.75 39.36
C VAL A 24 7.84 -11.32 38.08
N PHE A 25 8.58 -11.23 36.98
CA PHE A 25 8.07 -10.81 35.67
C PHE A 25 7.60 -12.02 34.85
N GLN A 26 6.30 -12.12 34.57
CA GLN A 26 5.72 -13.21 33.77
C GLN A 26 5.39 -12.76 32.34
N VAL A 27 5.82 -13.53 31.33
CA VAL A 27 5.40 -13.30 29.94
C VAL A 27 3.97 -13.82 29.74
N ARG A 28 3.04 -12.92 29.36
CA ARG A 28 1.58 -13.15 29.44
C ARG A 28 1.08 -14.43 28.78
N PHE A 29 1.67 -14.82 27.63
CA PHE A 29 1.20 -15.91 26.76
C PHE A 29 2.06 -17.18 26.79
N THR A 30 3.34 -17.13 27.20
CA THR A 30 4.16 -18.34 27.40
C THR A 30 4.15 -18.84 28.84
N LYS A 31 3.82 -17.97 29.80
CA LYS A 31 3.91 -18.25 31.24
C LYS A 31 5.32 -18.58 31.75
N GLU A 32 6.35 -18.17 30.98
CA GLU A 32 7.72 -18.06 31.47
C GLU A 32 7.80 -16.98 32.56
N ILE A 33 8.68 -17.20 33.54
CA ILE A 33 8.84 -16.34 34.72
C ILE A 33 10.32 -15.96 34.82
N PHE A 34 10.59 -14.67 34.99
CA PHE A 34 11.94 -14.11 35.11
C PHE A 34 12.05 -13.29 36.39
N ARG A 35 13.19 -13.40 37.07
CA ARG A 35 13.54 -12.55 38.22
C ARG A 35 14.11 -11.20 37.77
N ASP A 36 14.99 -11.23 36.78
CA ASP A 36 15.56 -10.02 36.17
C ASP A 36 14.60 -9.40 35.13
N TYR A 37 14.43 -8.08 35.22
CA TYR A 37 13.70 -7.29 34.26
C TYR A 37 14.39 -7.25 32.88
N SER A 38 15.73 -7.25 32.83
CA SER A 38 16.46 -7.17 31.57
C SER A 38 16.33 -8.47 30.74
N GLU A 39 16.31 -9.65 31.39
CA GLU A 39 15.94 -10.93 30.77
C GLU A 39 14.49 -10.96 30.29
N TYR A 40 13.55 -10.53 31.14
CA TYR A 40 12.15 -10.40 30.76
C TYR A 40 11.96 -9.52 29.52
N LEU A 41 12.66 -8.39 29.46
CA LEU A 41 12.60 -7.46 28.33
C LEU A 41 13.24 -8.06 27.06
N ARG A 42 14.41 -8.73 27.18
CA ARG A 42 15.03 -9.48 26.06
C ARG A 42 14.09 -10.54 25.50
N ARG A 43 13.49 -11.37 26.37
CA ARG A 43 12.54 -12.44 25.99
C ARG A 43 11.26 -11.86 25.37
N THR A 44 10.69 -10.82 25.97
CA THR A 44 9.49 -10.14 25.47
C THR A 44 9.73 -9.52 24.09
N ASN A 45 10.88 -8.88 23.88
CA ASN A 45 11.23 -8.32 22.58
C ASN A 45 11.45 -9.41 21.53
N LEU A 46 12.07 -10.55 21.86
CA LEU A 46 12.20 -11.70 20.95
C LEU A 46 10.83 -12.20 20.44
N TYR A 47 9.80 -12.20 21.29
CA TYR A 47 8.43 -12.57 20.89
C TYR A 47 7.71 -11.52 20.05
N ARG A 48 8.09 -10.24 20.17
CA ARG A 48 7.62 -9.13 19.33
C ARG A 48 8.29 -9.07 17.94
N HIS A 49 9.41 -9.76 17.73
CA HIS A 49 10.04 -9.81 16.41
C HIS A 49 9.22 -10.66 15.42
N ARG A 50 9.05 -10.18 14.19
CA ARG A 50 8.37 -10.92 13.09
C ARG A 50 9.25 -12.00 12.45
N VAL A 51 9.71 -12.94 13.27
CA VAL A 51 10.62 -14.05 12.89
C VAL A 51 10.04 -15.44 13.15
N TRP A 52 8.81 -15.50 13.66
CA TRP A 52 8.11 -16.73 13.99
C TRP A 52 7.34 -17.29 12.80
N THR A 53 7.17 -18.61 12.81
CA THR A 53 6.41 -19.35 11.80
C THR A 53 5.40 -20.25 12.50
N CYS A 54 4.13 -20.15 12.14
CA CYS A 54 3.07 -21.04 12.62
C CYS A 54 3.36 -22.48 12.17
N LYS A 55 3.49 -23.45 13.10
CA LYS A 55 3.79 -24.87 12.80
C LYS A 55 2.80 -25.43 11.77
N LEU A 56 1.51 -25.15 11.95
CA LEU A 56 0.41 -25.79 11.21
C LEU A 56 0.19 -25.17 9.83
N THR A 57 -0.04 -23.86 9.76
CA THR A 57 -0.23 -23.19 8.46
C THR A 57 1.07 -23.03 7.68
N GLY A 58 2.21 -22.95 8.36
CA GLY A 58 3.51 -22.62 7.76
C GLY A 58 3.68 -21.15 7.40
N LYS A 59 2.73 -20.27 7.77
CA LYS A 59 2.86 -18.81 7.63
C LYS A 59 4.04 -18.31 8.45
N ASN A 60 4.95 -17.61 7.80
CA ASN A 60 6.15 -16.97 8.34
C ASN A 60 5.93 -15.45 8.54
N TYR A 61 6.95 -14.78 9.09
CA TYR A 61 6.96 -13.34 9.41
C TYR A 61 5.86 -12.91 10.39
N LEU A 62 5.49 -13.80 11.31
CA LEU A 62 4.60 -13.50 12.42
C LEU A 62 5.40 -13.18 13.68
N THR A 63 4.80 -12.41 14.59
CA THR A 63 5.19 -12.40 16.01
C THR A 63 4.80 -13.73 16.67
N TYR A 64 5.31 -14.01 17.87
CA TYR A 64 4.99 -15.26 18.58
C TYR A 64 3.49 -15.37 18.92
N GLU A 65 2.87 -14.25 19.29
CA GLU A 65 1.45 -14.18 19.65
C GLU A 65 0.54 -14.31 18.42
N GLU A 66 0.85 -13.62 17.31
CA GLU A 66 0.19 -13.85 16.01
C GLU A 66 0.32 -15.31 15.55
N ALA A 67 1.50 -15.92 15.75
CA ALA A 67 1.74 -17.32 15.40
C ALA A 67 0.93 -18.28 16.29
N LEU A 68 0.83 -18.04 17.60
CA LEU A 68 -0.04 -18.81 18.51
C LEU A 68 -1.51 -18.72 18.10
N VAL A 69 -2.02 -17.51 17.81
CA VAL A 69 -3.41 -17.31 17.35
C VAL A 69 -3.64 -18.02 16.01
N SER A 70 -2.67 -17.97 15.10
CA SER A 70 -2.74 -18.71 13.83
C SER A 70 -2.60 -20.22 13.97
N GLU A 71 -1.95 -20.73 15.02
CA GLU A 71 -1.93 -22.16 15.35
C GLU A 71 -3.28 -22.60 15.94
N LYS A 72 -3.78 -21.90 16.97
CA LYS A 72 -5.06 -22.22 17.60
C LYS A 72 -6.19 -22.26 16.57
N LYS A 73 -6.30 -21.22 15.74
CA LYS A 73 -7.32 -21.17 14.67
C LYS A 73 -7.13 -22.27 13.62
N ALA A 74 -5.89 -22.67 13.30
CA ALA A 74 -5.66 -23.77 12.37
C ALA A 74 -6.09 -25.12 12.96
N ALA A 75 -5.85 -25.36 14.25
CA ALA A 75 -6.33 -26.56 14.94
C ALA A 75 -7.87 -26.58 15.04
N GLU A 76 -8.50 -25.46 15.36
CA GLU A 76 -9.97 -25.29 15.39
C GLU A 76 -10.63 -25.54 14.02
N GLU A 77 -9.98 -25.18 12.90
CA GLU A 77 -10.45 -25.57 11.56
C GLU A 77 -10.20 -27.05 11.27
N VAL A 78 -9.01 -27.59 11.60
CA VAL A 78 -8.64 -29.00 11.38
C VAL A 78 -9.59 -29.98 12.11
N GLN A 79 -10.11 -29.61 13.29
CA GLN A 79 -11.12 -30.38 14.02
C GLN A 79 -12.47 -30.54 13.28
N LYS A 80 -12.73 -29.74 12.22
CA LYS A 80 -13.96 -29.83 11.41
C LYS A 80 -13.86 -30.87 10.28
N PHE A 81 -12.78 -31.66 10.23
CA PHE A 81 -12.63 -32.71 9.22
C PHE A 81 -13.52 -33.93 9.57
N PRO A 82 -14.37 -34.44 8.65
CA PRO A 82 -15.30 -35.52 8.95
C PRO A 82 -14.61 -36.79 9.45
N GLU A 83 -15.08 -37.37 10.56
CA GLU A 83 -14.42 -38.53 11.19
C GLU A 83 -14.32 -39.75 10.27
N GLU A 84 -15.31 -39.95 9.41
CA GLU A 84 -15.33 -40.96 8.32
C GLU A 84 -14.09 -40.87 7.41
N LEU A 85 -13.63 -39.65 7.10
CA LEU A 85 -12.52 -39.37 6.20
C LEU A 85 -11.17 -39.31 6.93
N VAL A 86 -11.16 -39.19 8.26
CA VAL A 86 -9.92 -39.19 9.07
C VAL A 86 -9.13 -40.47 8.85
N ALA A 87 -9.71 -41.64 9.12
CA ALA A 87 -8.96 -42.90 9.11
C ALA A 87 -8.37 -43.27 7.73
N PRO A 88 -9.09 -43.11 6.58
CA PRO A 88 -8.50 -43.29 5.26
C PRO A 88 -7.31 -42.35 4.99
N VAL A 89 -7.46 -41.05 5.25
CA VAL A 89 -6.39 -40.06 4.98
C VAL A 89 -5.18 -40.27 5.87
N LEU A 90 -5.38 -40.63 7.15
CA LEU A 90 -4.27 -40.92 8.05
C LEU A 90 -3.45 -42.13 7.60
N ARG A 91 -4.08 -43.18 7.05
CA ARG A 91 -3.38 -44.33 6.46
C ARG A 91 -2.52 -43.92 5.25
N ASP A 92 -3.02 -43.03 4.40
CA ASP A 92 -2.26 -42.49 3.24
C ASP A 92 -1.10 -41.56 3.63
N VAL A 93 -1.15 -40.97 4.82
CA VAL A 93 -0.09 -40.11 5.36
C VAL A 93 0.99 -40.93 6.06
N GLN A 94 0.63 -42.00 6.78
CA GLN A 94 1.56 -42.83 7.53
C GLN A 94 2.63 -43.47 6.63
N PHE A 95 3.90 -43.30 6.99
CA PHE A 95 5.10 -43.68 6.24
C PHE A 95 5.25 -43.07 4.83
N SER A 96 4.44 -42.08 4.46
CA SER A 96 4.57 -41.44 3.15
C SER A 96 5.93 -40.75 3.00
N MET A 97 6.52 -40.88 1.81
CA MET A 97 7.83 -40.29 1.44
C MET A 97 7.68 -39.04 0.55
N LEU A 98 6.46 -38.65 0.20
CA LEU A 98 6.16 -37.49 -0.64
C LEU A 98 6.41 -36.16 0.09
N SER A 99 6.68 -35.08 -0.66
CA SER A 99 6.75 -33.75 -0.06
C SER A 99 5.37 -33.31 0.46
N LEU A 100 5.32 -32.37 1.41
CA LEU A 100 4.05 -31.83 1.92
C LEU A 100 3.17 -31.23 0.81
N LYS A 101 3.78 -30.72 -0.27
CA LYS A 101 3.03 -30.23 -1.42
C LYS A 101 2.29 -31.40 -2.05
N ASP A 102 3.04 -32.40 -2.48
CA ASP A 102 2.56 -33.45 -3.38
C ASP A 102 1.72 -34.50 -2.62
N LEU A 103 2.03 -34.79 -1.35
CA LEU A 103 1.15 -35.56 -0.45
C LEU A 103 -0.20 -34.87 -0.26
N GLY A 104 -0.21 -33.56 0.01
CA GLY A 104 -1.44 -32.80 0.17
C GLY A 104 -2.26 -32.67 -1.13
N ASP A 105 -1.62 -32.83 -2.29
CA ASP A 105 -2.28 -32.84 -3.60
C ASP A 105 -2.78 -34.25 -3.98
N ALA A 106 -2.05 -35.32 -3.62
CA ALA A 106 -2.50 -36.71 -3.76
C ALA A 106 -3.69 -37.05 -2.84
N VAL A 107 -3.65 -36.60 -1.58
CA VAL A 107 -4.79 -36.68 -0.64
C VAL A 107 -5.99 -35.89 -1.18
N ALA A 108 -5.77 -34.71 -1.76
CA ALA A 108 -6.85 -33.93 -2.38
C ALA A 108 -7.48 -34.68 -3.58
N GLN A 109 -6.67 -35.35 -4.40
CA GLN A 109 -7.14 -36.14 -5.54
C GLN A 109 -7.97 -37.35 -5.09
N LYS A 110 -7.52 -38.10 -4.07
CA LYS A 110 -8.31 -39.19 -3.48
C LYS A 110 -9.62 -38.71 -2.86
N LEU A 111 -9.59 -37.61 -2.09
CA LEU A 111 -10.77 -37.00 -1.47
C LEU A 111 -11.73 -36.34 -2.47
N GLN A 112 -11.33 -36.15 -3.74
CA GLN A 112 -12.23 -35.69 -4.80
C GLN A 112 -13.07 -36.84 -5.39
N GLY A 113 -12.70 -38.10 -5.10
CA GLY A 113 -13.45 -39.30 -5.46
C GLY A 113 -13.25 -39.76 -6.91
N CYS A 114 -13.55 -41.05 -7.13
CA CYS A 114 -13.93 -41.54 -8.46
C CYS A 114 -15.36 -41.10 -8.77
N LEU A 115 -15.70 -40.97 -10.05
CA LEU A 115 -17.06 -40.69 -10.49
C LEU A 115 -17.90 -41.98 -10.32
N SER A 116 -18.62 -42.08 -9.22
CA SER A 116 -19.45 -43.25 -8.88
C SER A 116 -20.94 -42.96 -8.98
N GLU A 117 -21.72 -44.02 -9.13
CA GLU A 117 -23.17 -44.01 -9.11
C GLU A 117 -23.69 -43.34 -7.82
N GLY A 118 -24.75 -42.54 -7.95
CA GLY A 118 -25.29 -41.67 -6.91
C GLY A 118 -24.61 -40.31 -6.74
N SER A 119 -23.50 -40.01 -7.43
CA SER A 119 -22.76 -38.75 -7.23
C SER A 119 -23.46 -37.53 -7.82
N GLU A 120 -23.71 -36.49 -7.01
CA GLU A 120 -24.25 -35.19 -7.45
C GLU A 120 -23.14 -34.20 -7.81
N LEU A 121 -23.21 -33.69 -9.04
CA LEU A 121 -22.18 -32.92 -9.76
C LEU A 121 -22.82 -31.81 -10.62
N TYR A 122 -22.01 -31.15 -11.44
CA TYR A 122 -22.49 -30.34 -12.55
C TYR A 122 -22.06 -30.96 -13.87
N GLY A 123 -22.90 -30.88 -14.90
CA GLY A 123 -22.60 -31.33 -16.26
C GLY A 123 -22.89 -30.23 -17.27
N ARG A 124 -22.21 -30.28 -18.43
CA ARG A 124 -22.54 -29.43 -19.58
C ARG A 124 -23.58 -30.12 -20.46
N LYS A 125 -24.70 -29.45 -20.73
CA LYS A 125 -25.69 -29.86 -21.76
C LYS A 125 -25.99 -28.65 -22.63
N ASN A 126 -25.91 -28.81 -23.95
CA ASN A 126 -26.13 -27.75 -24.94
C ASN A 126 -25.39 -26.43 -24.62
N ASN A 127 -24.11 -26.55 -24.24
CA ASN A 127 -23.22 -25.46 -23.81
C ASN A 127 -23.59 -24.72 -22.50
N HIS A 128 -24.70 -25.07 -21.85
CA HIS A 128 -25.09 -24.58 -20.53
C HIS A 128 -24.71 -25.57 -19.42
N VAL A 129 -24.59 -25.09 -18.18
CA VAL A 129 -24.17 -25.88 -17.01
C VAL A 129 -25.35 -26.12 -16.09
N TYR A 130 -25.70 -27.39 -15.90
CA TYR A 130 -26.80 -27.83 -15.06
C TYR A 130 -26.28 -28.71 -13.92
N SER A 131 -27.03 -28.79 -12.82
CA SER A 131 -26.77 -29.79 -11.78
C SER A 131 -27.21 -31.16 -12.29
N CYS A 132 -26.46 -32.21 -11.98
CA CYS A 132 -26.79 -33.57 -12.41
C CYS A 132 -26.37 -34.62 -11.37
N LYS A 133 -26.94 -35.81 -11.47
CA LYS A 133 -26.61 -36.96 -10.64
C LYS A 133 -26.21 -38.11 -11.54
N ILE A 134 -25.05 -38.71 -11.32
CA ILE A 134 -24.66 -39.96 -12.00
C ILE A 134 -25.60 -41.05 -11.51
N GLU A 135 -26.41 -41.63 -12.41
CA GLU A 135 -27.21 -42.81 -12.08
C GLU A 135 -26.42 -44.09 -12.37
N ARG A 136 -25.72 -44.16 -13.50
CA ARG A 136 -25.00 -45.36 -13.94
C ARG A 136 -23.65 -45.04 -14.59
N VAL A 137 -22.64 -45.87 -14.32
CA VAL A 137 -21.32 -45.80 -14.97
C VAL A 137 -21.24 -46.84 -16.08
N VAL A 138 -21.24 -46.40 -17.33
CA VAL A 138 -21.24 -47.25 -18.52
C VAL A 138 -19.83 -47.30 -19.12
N LYS A 139 -19.23 -48.49 -19.22
CA LYS A 139 -17.95 -48.68 -19.91
C LYS A 139 -18.20 -49.07 -21.36
N ASP A 140 -17.66 -48.27 -22.28
CA ASP A 140 -17.87 -48.37 -23.72
C ASP A 140 -16.49 -48.47 -24.40
N GLY A 141 -15.97 -49.70 -24.43
CA GLY A 141 -14.58 -49.98 -24.80
C GLY A 141 -13.58 -49.36 -23.81
N GLU A 142 -12.60 -48.61 -24.33
CA GLU A 142 -11.60 -47.89 -23.52
C GLU A 142 -12.15 -46.60 -22.88
N LYS A 143 -13.32 -46.12 -23.29
CA LYS A 143 -13.93 -44.88 -22.74
C LYS A 143 -14.97 -45.20 -21.67
N THR A 144 -15.00 -44.36 -20.64
CA THR A 144 -16.02 -44.41 -19.58
C THR A 144 -17.02 -43.28 -19.81
N ARG A 145 -18.30 -43.67 -19.88
CA ARG A 145 -19.47 -42.79 -20.04
C ARG A 145 -20.30 -42.81 -18.76
N TYR A 146 -20.98 -41.70 -18.52
CA TYR A 146 -21.79 -41.51 -17.33
C TYR A 146 -23.21 -41.17 -17.75
N GLU A 147 -24.17 -42.03 -17.40
CA GLU A 147 -25.58 -41.69 -17.54
C GLU A 147 -25.96 -40.79 -16.36
N VAL A 148 -26.37 -39.56 -16.67
CA VAL A 148 -26.73 -38.56 -15.67
C VAL A 148 -28.20 -38.17 -15.77
N ALA A 149 -28.86 -38.15 -14.62
CA ALA A 149 -30.16 -37.51 -14.44
C ALA A 149 -29.94 -36.03 -14.10
N TRP A 150 -30.64 -35.13 -14.81
CA TRP A 150 -30.50 -33.69 -14.62
C TRP A 150 -31.40 -33.17 -13.50
N LEU A 151 -30.88 -32.26 -12.68
CA LEU A 151 -31.53 -31.71 -11.50
C LEU A 151 -31.86 -30.22 -11.73
N ASP A 152 -32.99 -29.96 -12.39
CA ASP A 152 -33.56 -28.61 -12.47
C ASP A 152 -34.40 -28.28 -11.22
N LYS A 153 -34.60 -26.99 -10.97
CA LYS A 153 -35.49 -26.44 -9.94
C LYS A 153 -36.92 -26.26 -10.43
N TYR A 154 -37.15 -26.32 -11.74
CA TYR A 154 -38.45 -26.06 -12.37
C TYR A 154 -38.88 -27.23 -13.26
N GLU A 155 -39.55 -28.18 -12.61
CA GLU A 155 -40.32 -29.29 -13.20
C GLU A 155 -39.51 -30.41 -13.89
N ARG A 156 -40.21 -31.47 -14.34
CA ARG A 156 -39.65 -32.81 -14.57
C ARG A 156 -39.40 -33.13 -16.04
N LEU A 157 -38.19 -33.62 -16.34
CA LEU A 157 -37.98 -34.74 -17.27
C LEU A 157 -36.76 -35.57 -16.79
N PRO A 158 -36.92 -36.85 -16.41
CA PRO A 158 -35.80 -37.74 -16.11
C PRO A 158 -35.19 -38.28 -17.42
N GLU A 159 -34.61 -37.39 -18.22
CA GLU A 159 -33.90 -37.76 -19.46
C GLU A 159 -32.45 -38.13 -19.12
N ASN A 160 -32.24 -39.41 -18.81
CA ASN A 160 -30.91 -39.97 -18.56
C ASN A 160 -30.02 -39.79 -19.80
N THR A 161 -29.13 -38.80 -19.73
CA THR A 161 -28.25 -38.45 -20.84
C THR A 161 -26.89 -39.09 -20.59
N ALA A 162 -26.43 -39.93 -21.52
CA ALA A 162 -25.04 -40.41 -21.50
C ALA A 162 -24.10 -39.27 -21.91
N ILE A 163 -23.17 -38.90 -21.01
CA ILE A 163 -22.13 -37.90 -21.27
C ILE A 163 -20.73 -38.49 -21.06
N ASP A 164 -19.77 -38.03 -21.85
CA ASP A 164 -18.35 -38.37 -21.70
C ASP A 164 -17.76 -37.60 -20.50
N GLU A 165 -16.64 -38.08 -19.93
CA GLU A 165 -16.06 -37.49 -18.70
C GLU A 165 -15.68 -36.00 -18.85
N GLU A 166 -15.36 -35.55 -20.06
CA GLU A 166 -14.89 -34.20 -20.36
C GLU A 166 -15.97 -33.11 -20.15
N ASP A 167 -17.25 -33.47 -20.17
CA ASP A 167 -18.38 -32.58 -19.90
C ASP A 167 -18.87 -32.62 -18.43
N LEU A 168 -18.27 -33.47 -17.57
CA LEU A 168 -18.53 -33.49 -16.13
C LEU A 168 -17.68 -32.46 -15.39
N ILE A 169 -18.32 -31.37 -14.99
CA ILE A 169 -17.73 -30.30 -14.18
C ILE A 169 -17.69 -30.76 -12.72
N ARG A 170 -16.60 -31.46 -12.37
CA ARG A 170 -16.34 -32.00 -11.03
C ARG A 170 -16.52 -30.92 -9.94
N CYS A 171 -17.32 -31.23 -8.93
CA CYS A 171 -17.56 -30.32 -7.81
C CYS A 171 -16.28 -29.86 -7.13
N LYS A 172 -16.28 -28.58 -6.73
CA LYS A 172 -15.15 -27.90 -6.06
C LYS A 172 -14.75 -28.66 -4.80
N LEU A 173 -13.46 -29.02 -4.70
CA LEU A 173 -12.84 -29.73 -3.57
C LEU A 173 -13.45 -29.28 -2.22
N ARG A 174 -14.07 -30.22 -1.48
CA ARG A 174 -14.74 -29.95 -0.19
C ARG A 174 -13.79 -29.34 0.86
N PHE A 175 -12.48 -29.57 0.73
CA PHE A 175 -11.43 -29.00 1.57
C PHE A 175 -10.35 -28.33 0.72
N SER A 176 -9.83 -27.18 1.18
CA SER A 176 -8.75 -26.50 0.45
C SER A 176 -7.41 -27.24 0.58
N ARG A 177 -6.53 -27.11 -0.42
CA ARG A 177 -5.14 -27.60 -0.35
C ARG A 177 -4.37 -27.10 0.88
N ALA A 178 -4.70 -25.91 1.40
CA ALA A 178 -4.12 -25.35 2.61
C ALA A 178 -4.67 -25.99 3.90
N PHE A 179 -5.94 -26.39 3.91
CA PHE A 179 -6.56 -27.16 4.99
C PHE A 179 -5.88 -28.53 5.14
N LEU A 180 -5.80 -29.30 4.05
CA LEU A 180 -5.19 -30.64 4.05
C LEU A 180 -3.72 -30.60 4.50
N LYS A 181 -2.95 -29.60 4.04
CA LYS A 181 -1.56 -29.39 4.46
C LYS A 181 -1.42 -28.96 5.92
N SER A 182 -2.49 -28.43 6.55
CA SER A 182 -2.55 -28.14 7.98
C SER A 182 -2.96 -29.39 8.79
N PHE A 183 -3.94 -30.17 8.31
CA PHE A 183 -4.35 -31.46 8.88
C PHE A 183 -3.15 -32.41 9.00
N ILE A 184 -2.42 -32.64 7.90
CA ILE A 184 -1.21 -33.50 7.86
C ILE A 184 -0.19 -33.11 8.94
N ARG A 185 0.06 -31.80 9.14
CA ARG A 185 1.01 -31.26 10.14
C ARG A 185 0.54 -31.30 11.60
N GLU A 186 -0.76 -31.42 11.83
CA GLU A 186 -1.33 -31.61 13.16
C GLU A 186 -1.34 -33.11 13.52
N SER A 187 -1.64 -33.97 12.55
CA SER A 187 -1.65 -35.43 12.73
C SER A 187 -0.27 -36.06 12.88
N THR A 188 0.80 -35.41 12.38
CA THR A 188 2.17 -35.96 12.34
C THR A 188 3.15 -35.27 13.27
N TYR A 189 4.05 -36.07 13.85
CA TYR A 189 5.19 -35.56 14.63
C TYR A 189 6.43 -35.30 13.75
N ARG A 190 6.49 -35.93 12.57
CA ARG A 190 7.65 -35.94 11.65
C ARG A 190 7.21 -35.75 10.19
N SER A 191 8.07 -35.13 9.39
CA SER A 191 7.82 -34.83 7.97
C SER A 191 8.26 -35.88 6.95
N ILE A 192 9.49 -36.44 7.00
CA ILE A 192 9.91 -37.48 6.05
C ILE A 192 10.70 -38.60 6.77
N PRO A 193 10.23 -39.87 6.72
CA PRO A 193 8.85 -40.25 6.38
C PRO A 193 7.83 -39.47 7.23
N TRP A 194 6.63 -39.26 6.72
CA TRP A 194 5.51 -38.73 7.50
C TRP A 194 5.10 -39.78 8.52
N VAL A 195 5.09 -39.44 9.82
CA VAL A 195 4.72 -40.39 10.88
C VAL A 195 3.71 -39.76 11.83
N LEU A 196 2.60 -40.47 12.04
CA LEU A 196 1.50 -40.05 12.88
C LEU A 196 1.89 -40.00 14.37
N HIS A 197 1.21 -39.14 15.13
CA HIS A 197 1.27 -39.20 16.59
C HIS A 197 0.70 -40.53 17.10
N GLU A 198 1.44 -41.23 17.96
CA GLU A 198 1.10 -42.57 18.48
C GLU A 198 -0.34 -42.68 19.03
N LYS A 199 -0.79 -41.68 19.80
CA LYS A 199 -2.16 -41.62 20.34
C LYS A 199 -3.23 -41.57 19.25
N LEU A 200 -2.93 -40.95 18.11
CA LEU A 200 -3.83 -40.84 16.96
C LEU A 200 -3.81 -42.13 16.12
N ALA A 201 -2.64 -42.73 15.90
CA ALA A 201 -2.51 -44.03 15.25
C ALA A 201 -3.29 -45.12 16.02
N LYS A 202 -3.13 -45.17 17.35
CA LYS A 202 -3.90 -46.05 18.24
C LYS A 202 -5.41 -45.78 18.21
N LYS A 203 -5.86 -44.51 18.22
CA LYS A 203 -7.31 -44.17 18.10
C LYS A 203 -7.95 -44.73 16.82
N HIS A 204 -7.22 -44.73 15.71
CA HIS A 204 -7.76 -45.11 14.38
C HIS A 204 -7.31 -46.49 13.88
N GLY A 205 -6.70 -47.32 14.74
CA GLY A 205 -6.29 -48.69 14.40
C GLY A 205 -5.22 -48.77 13.30
N ILE A 206 -4.32 -47.78 13.22
CA ILE A 206 -3.32 -47.68 12.15
C ILE A 206 -2.01 -48.34 12.60
N PRO A 207 -1.43 -49.28 11.82
CA PRO A 207 -0.14 -49.87 12.11
C PRO A 207 0.96 -48.82 12.34
N THR A 208 1.69 -48.98 13.43
CA THR A 208 2.80 -48.08 13.81
C THR A 208 4.17 -48.64 13.40
N ASP A 209 4.21 -49.90 12.97
CA ASP A 209 5.41 -50.57 12.45
C ASP A 209 5.64 -50.23 10.96
N PRO A 210 6.91 -50.05 10.53
CA PRO A 210 7.21 -49.74 9.14
C PRO A 210 6.91 -50.95 8.21
N PRO A 211 6.31 -50.72 7.03
CA PRO A 211 6.10 -51.75 6.01
C PRO A 211 7.40 -52.47 5.64
N ASP A 212 7.31 -53.77 5.33
CA ASP A 212 8.46 -54.62 5.02
C ASP A 212 9.37 -54.03 3.92
N ASP A 213 8.78 -53.48 2.86
CA ASP A 213 9.45 -52.82 1.74
C ASP A 213 10.36 -51.62 2.13
N LEU A 214 10.21 -51.10 3.35
CA LEU A 214 10.91 -49.91 3.84
C LEU A 214 11.88 -50.19 5.01
N LYS A 215 11.94 -51.43 5.52
CA LYS A 215 12.77 -51.80 6.68
C LYS A 215 14.28 -51.61 6.44
N ASP A 216 14.74 -51.75 5.19
CA ASP A 216 16.13 -51.46 4.81
C ASP A 216 16.51 -49.96 4.93
N GLN A 217 15.54 -49.07 4.75
CA GLN A 217 15.75 -47.62 4.74
C GLN A 217 15.60 -46.99 6.13
N PHE A 218 14.77 -47.57 6.99
CA PHE A 218 14.46 -47.05 8.32
C PHE A 218 14.21 -48.17 9.33
N PHE A 219 14.76 -48.03 10.54
CA PHE A 219 14.48 -48.91 11.67
C PHE A 219 13.92 -48.13 12.86
N MET A 220 13.25 -48.83 13.79
CA MET A 220 12.76 -48.24 15.04
C MET A 220 13.81 -48.41 16.13
N GLN A 221 14.14 -47.31 16.81
CA GLN A 221 14.96 -47.32 18.03
C GLN A 221 14.26 -46.47 19.08
N ASP A 222 13.99 -47.04 20.26
CA ASP A 222 13.32 -46.38 21.39
C ASP A 222 12.00 -45.67 21.02
N GLY A 223 11.23 -46.28 20.11
CA GLY A 223 9.97 -45.74 19.59
C GLY A 223 10.11 -44.66 18.50
N VAL A 224 11.33 -44.32 18.08
CA VAL A 224 11.63 -43.30 17.09
C VAL A 224 12.18 -43.91 15.80
N VAL A 225 11.72 -43.42 14.65
CA VAL A 225 12.20 -43.87 13.33
C VAL A 225 13.61 -43.30 13.06
N VAL A 226 14.62 -44.16 12.94
CA VAL A 226 16.01 -43.81 12.56
C VAL A 226 16.20 -44.02 11.05
N VAL A 227 17.07 -43.22 10.41
CA VAL A 227 17.29 -43.25 8.94
C VAL A 227 18.62 -43.88 8.59
N ASN A 228 18.62 -44.94 7.78
CA ASN A 228 19.83 -45.55 7.22
C ASN A 228 20.42 -44.67 6.10
N ARG A 229 21.13 -43.60 6.48
CA ARG A 229 21.96 -42.82 5.55
C ARG A 229 23.22 -43.60 5.14
N LYS A 230 23.08 -44.58 4.24
CA LYS A 230 24.21 -45.11 3.45
C LYS A 230 24.84 -43.96 2.66
N ARG A 231 25.92 -43.38 3.21
CA ARG A 231 26.73 -42.36 2.53
C ARG A 231 27.34 -42.99 1.28
N LYS A 232 26.92 -42.56 0.08
CA LYS A 232 27.65 -42.86 -1.16
C LYS A 232 28.94 -42.04 -1.15
N LYS A 233 30.01 -42.63 -0.62
CA LYS A 233 31.36 -42.07 -0.55
C LYS A 233 32.15 -42.57 -1.75
N SER A 234 32.57 -41.68 -2.64
CA SER A 234 33.78 -41.88 -3.45
C SER A 234 34.99 -41.39 -2.65
N GLU A 235 36.17 -41.90 -2.97
CA GLU A 235 37.45 -41.56 -2.32
C GLU A 235 37.68 -40.02 -2.28
N ASP A 236 38.45 -39.47 -1.32
CA ASP A 236 39.71 -40.01 -0.78
C ASP A 236 40.01 -39.58 0.68
N ARG A 237 41.03 -40.20 1.27
CA ARG A 237 41.83 -39.83 2.49
C ARG A 237 41.22 -39.94 3.89
N GLU A 238 41.61 -41.05 4.51
CA GLU A 238 42.15 -41.23 5.88
C GLU A 238 43.12 -40.12 6.35
N ALA A 239 43.45 -39.92 7.65
CA ALA A 239 42.98 -40.53 8.92
C ALA A 239 43.45 -39.70 10.15
N LYS A 240 43.21 -40.23 11.36
CA LYS A 240 43.73 -39.86 12.70
C LYS A 240 42.99 -38.76 13.48
N GLU A 241 42.07 -39.20 14.33
CA GLU A 241 41.94 -38.64 15.68
C GLU A 241 43.19 -39.00 16.50
N ASN A 242 43.79 -38.02 17.18
CA ASN A 242 43.89 -38.00 18.66
C ASN A 242 44.75 -36.84 19.17
N GLY A 243 44.23 -36.16 20.21
CA GLY A 243 45.04 -35.51 21.26
C GLY A 243 45.92 -34.33 20.89
N PHE A 244 45.33 -33.13 20.80
CA PHE A 244 45.91 -31.93 21.41
C PHE A 244 44.80 -30.98 21.86
N GLN A 245 45.00 -30.31 23.01
CA GLN A 245 44.00 -29.47 23.67
C GLN A 245 44.54 -28.04 23.78
N ASP A 246 43.89 -27.09 23.11
CA ASP A 246 44.36 -25.71 22.91
C ASP A 246 43.42 -24.73 23.66
N PRO A 247 43.91 -23.94 24.64
CA PRO A 247 43.08 -23.40 25.73
C PRO A 247 42.34 -22.08 25.39
N TYR A 248 41.50 -22.08 24.35
CA TYR A 248 40.68 -20.92 23.94
C TYR A 248 39.15 -21.19 23.96
N GLU A 249 38.65 -21.81 25.03
CA GLU A 249 37.20 -21.98 25.25
C GLU A 249 36.51 -20.76 25.89
N ILE A 250 37.27 -19.78 26.39
CA ILE A 250 36.74 -18.50 26.89
C ILE A 250 36.70 -17.50 25.73
N GLY A 251 35.50 -17.14 25.25
CA GLY A 251 35.31 -16.10 24.22
C GLY A 251 34.27 -16.37 23.13
N ARG A 252 33.51 -17.48 23.18
CA ARG A 252 32.47 -17.79 22.17
C ARG A 252 31.06 -17.27 22.48
N GLU A 253 30.82 -16.65 23.64
CA GLU A 253 29.48 -16.13 23.97
C GLU A 253 29.13 -14.82 23.23
N ASP A 254 30.08 -13.88 23.09
CA ASP A 254 29.76 -12.56 22.52
C ASP A 254 29.52 -12.53 21.02
N LYS A 255 30.06 -13.49 20.26
CA LYS A 255 29.82 -13.58 18.81
C LYS A 255 28.43 -14.11 18.42
N LEU A 256 27.58 -14.48 19.38
CA LEU A 256 26.21 -14.95 19.14
C LEU A 256 25.15 -13.82 19.12
N LYS A 257 25.48 -12.58 19.52
CA LYS A 257 24.53 -11.46 19.54
C LYS A 257 24.24 -10.87 18.15
N ALA A 258 25.15 -11.03 17.19
CA ALA A 258 25.04 -10.50 15.83
C ALA A 258 24.11 -11.33 14.93
N GLN A 259 22.81 -11.40 15.25
CA GLN A 259 21.81 -11.78 14.26
C GLN A 259 21.72 -10.68 13.20
N SER A 260 21.94 -11.00 11.92
CA SER A 260 21.87 -10.01 10.84
C SER A 260 20.46 -9.40 10.74
N ILE A 261 20.34 -8.15 11.18
CA ILE A 261 19.11 -7.36 11.07
C ILE A 261 18.81 -7.18 9.59
N ARG A 262 17.70 -7.75 9.12
CA ARG A 262 17.28 -7.64 7.73
C ARG A 262 16.47 -6.37 7.53
N TYR A 263 17.13 -5.33 7.06
CA TYR A 263 16.49 -4.06 6.72
C TYR A 263 15.50 -4.22 5.53
N PRO A 264 14.43 -3.41 5.48
CA PRO A 264 14.07 -2.37 6.44
C PRO A 264 13.49 -2.97 7.73
N ILE A 265 13.46 -2.18 8.80
CA ILE A 265 12.70 -2.45 10.03
C ILE A 265 11.97 -1.17 10.45
N ASP A 266 11.10 -1.24 11.48
CA ASP A 266 10.51 -0.04 12.07
C ASP A 266 11.62 0.95 12.46
N ASP A 267 11.47 2.20 12.06
CA ASP A 267 12.44 3.28 12.21
C ASP A 267 12.84 3.50 13.68
N LEU A 268 11.93 3.27 14.63
CA LEU A 268 12.20 3.33 16.08
C LEU A 268 12.99 2.12 16.62
N LEU A 269 13.18 1.07 15.81
CA LEU A 269 13.99 -0.11 16.12
C LEU A 269 15.34 -0.09 15.37
N VAL A 270 15.61 0.92 14.54
CA VAL A 270 16.90 1.10 13.86
C VAL A 270 17.96 1.46 14.89
N GLN A 271 18.90 0.54 15.09
CA GLN A 271 20.08 0.80 15.92
C GLN A 271 21.03 1.73 15.16
N TYR A 272 21.46 2.80 15.81
CA TYR A 272 22.58 3.61 15.34
C TYR A 272 23.87 2.78 15.37
N THR A 273 24.59 2.80 14.24
CA THR A 273 25.84 2.09 13.99
C THR A 273 26.87 3.05 13.39
N GLU A 274 28.12 2.62 13.28
CA GLU A 274 29.22 3.39 12.66
C GLU A 274 28.86 3.96 11.27
N PHE A 275 28.09 3.22 10.47
CA PHE A 275 27.64 3.67 9.13
C PHE A 275 26.62 4.82 9.18
N ASP A 276 25.90 4.99 10.28
CA ASP A 276 24.93 6.09 10.43
C ASP A 276 25.62 7.42 10.77
N LYS A 277 26.92 7.40 11.10
CA LYS A 277 27.77 8.61 11.18
C LYS A 277 27.98 9.30 9.82
N GLN A 278 27.61 8.65 8.72
CA GLN A 278 27.66 9.21 7.37
C GLN A 278 26.34 9.89 6.94
N LEU A 279 25.30 9.84 7.78
CA LEU A 279 24.08 10.61 7.55
C LEU A 279 24.35 12.09 7.84
N ALA A 280 23.78 12.98 7.05
CA ALA A 280 23.81 14.41 7.34
C ALA A 280 23.01 14.70 8.63
N GLU A 281 23.41 15.74 9.36
CA GLU A 281 22.55 16.29 10.41
C GLU A 281 21.25 16.79 9.78
N ARG A 282 20.10 16.53 10.43
CA ARG A 282 18.80 16.97 9.92
C ARG A 282 18.69 18.48 10.14
N PRO A 283 18.49 19.30 9.09
CA PRO A 283 18.27 20.72 9.26
C PRO A 283 16.97 20.96 10.05
N PRO A 284 16.91 21.95 10.96
CA PRO A 284 15.65 22.35 11.57
C PRO A 284 14.75 23.01 10.51
N PRO A 285 13.46 22.66 10.40
CA PRO A 285 12.56 23.34 9.49
C PRO A 285 12.29 24.77 9.97
N CYS A 286 12.27 25.73 9.05
CA CYS A 286 11.86 27.11 9.35
C CYS A 286 10.40 27.14 9.82
N ARG A 287 10.11 27.96 10.83
CA ARG A 287 8.76 28.09 11.44
C ARG A 287 8.19 29.50 11.36
N GLU A 288 8.76 30.34 10.49
CA GLU A 288 8.37 31.73 10.31
C GLU A 288 7.13 31.82 9.41
N PHE A 289 5.97 31.97 10.05
CA PHE A 289 4.67 32.24 9.45
C PHE A 289 4.14 33.58 9.99
N ASN A 290 3.44 34.35 9.13
CA ASN A 290 2.69 35.55 9.54
C ASN A 290 1.35 35.19 10.18
N VAL A 291 0.86 33.96 9.94
CA VAL A 291 -0.32 33.35 10.56
C VAL A 291 0.08 32.57 11.83
N PRO A 292 -0.69 32.61 12.94
CA PRO A 292 -0.38 31.83 14.16
C PRO A 292 -0.30 30.32 13.88
N MET A 293 0.61 29.63 14.57
CA MET A 293 0.95 28.21 14.33
C MET A 293 -0.28 27.29 14.28
N GLU A 294 -1.22 27.47 15.23
CA GLU A 294 -2.49 26.74 15.33
C GLU A 294 -3.34 26.82 14.05
N CYS A 295 -3.22 27.90 13.29
CA CYS A 295 -4.00 28.18 12.09
C CYS A 295 -3.28 27.79 10.79
N VAL A 296 -2.00 27.40 10.84
CA VAL A 296 -1.18 27.14 9.63
C VAL A 296 -1.73 25.98 8.80
N GLY A 297 -2.20 24.90 9.45
CA GLY A 297 -2.83 23.78 8.76
C GLY A 297 -4.09 24.17 7.98
N ASP A 298 -4.96 25.00 8.57
CA ASP A 298 -6.16 25.52 7.90
C ASP A 298 -5.82 26.50 6.78
N HIS A 299 -4.83 27.37 7.00
CA HIS A 299 -4.33 28.31 6.01
C HIS A 299 -3.81 27.59 4.75
N LEU A 300 -2.96 26.56 4.93
CA LEU A 300 -2.45 25.72 3.85
C LEU A 300 -3.57 24.95 3.13
N MET A 301 -4.51 24.38 3.88
CA MET A 301 -5.62 23.59 3.33
C MET A 301 -6.59 24.44 2.49
N VAL A 302 -6.97 25.64 2.97
CA VAL A 302 -7.80 26.58 2.21
C VAL A 302 -7.07 27.09 0.97
N TRP A 303 -5.78 27.42 1.09
CA TRP A 303 -4.98 27.89 -0.04
C TRP A 303 -4.77 26.80 -1.11
N ASP A 304 -4.45 25.57 -0.72
CA ASP A 304 -4.29 24.45 -1.66
C ASP A 304 -5.62 24.17 -2.36
N PHE A 305 -6.75 24.21 -1.66
CA PHE A 305 -8.07 24.07 -2.27
C PHE A 305 -8.35 25.20 -3.27
N CYS A 306 -8.27 26.46 -2.86
CA CYS A 306 -8.58 27.61 -3.70
C CYS A 306 -7.67 27.71 -4.93
N THR A 307 -6.40 27.31 -4.83
CA THR A 307 -5.46 27.35 -5.95
C THR A 307 -5.49 26.09 -6.82
N SER A 308 -5.70 24.88 -6.26
CA SER A 308 -5.89 23.65 -7.04
C SER A 308 -7.18 23.67 -7.84
N PHE A 309 -8.30 24.04 -7.21
CA PHE A 309 -9.62 24.12 -7.86
C PHE A 309 -9.95 25.50 -8.43
N GLY A 310 -8.99 26.43 -8.47
CA GLY A 310 -9.21 27.82 -8.91
C GLY A 310 -9.89 27.98 -10.28
N ARG A 311 -9.66 27.06 -11.22
CA ARG A 311 -10.39 27.06 -12.52
C ARG A 311 -11.88 26.74 -12.38
N LEU A 312 -12.23 25.79 -11.52
CA LEU A 312 -13.61 25.40 -11.23
C LEU A 312 -14.34 26.48 -10.39
N LEU A 313 -13.58 27.20 -9.58
CA LEU A 313 -14.03 28.32 -8.74
C LEU A 313 -14.02 29.68 -9.47
N HIS A 314 -13.59 29.75 -10.74
CA HIS A 314 -13.40 31.00 -11.50
C HIS A 314 -12.53 32.03 -10.72
N LEU A 315 -11.47 31.54 -10.08
CA LEU A 315 -10.58 32.26 -9.16
C LEU A 315 -9.13 32.15 -9.65
N SER A 316 -8.55 33.30 -10.02
CA SER A 316 -7.19 33.40 -10.57
C SER A 316 -6.12 33.00 -9.54
N PRO A 317 -4.96 32.46 -9.97
CA PRO A 317 -3.91 32.03 -9.04
C PRO A 317 -3.24 33.20 -8.31
N PHE A 318 -2.84 32.95 -7.07
CA PHE A 318 -2.12 33.84 -6.16
C PHE A 318 -1.09 33.04 -5.34
N SER A 319 -0.06 33.70 -4.79
CA SER A 319 0.95 33.03 -3.96
C SER A 319 0.42 32.69 -2.56
N LEU A 320 1.12 31.83 -1.84
CA LEU A 320 0.79 31.54 -0.44
C LEU A 320 0.99 32.78 0.43
N GLU A 321 2.06 33.55 0.18
CA GLU A 321 2.38 34.79 0.89
C GLU A 321 1.32 35.89 0.66
N ASP A 322 0.77 36.01 -0.55
CA ASP A 322 -0.28 36.98 -0.85
C ASP A 322 -1.56 36.65 -0.08
N PHE A 323 -1.91 35.35 0.02
CA PHE A 323 -3.04 34.89 0.80
C PHE A 323 -2.80 35.09 2.30
N GLU A 324 -1.60 34.80 2.78
CA GLU A 324 -1.22 34.97 4.18
C GLU A 324 -1.35 36.43 4.63
N ARG A 325 -0.76 37.36 3.86
CA ARG A 325 -0.90 38.80 4.10
C ARG A 325 -2.35 39.26 4.00
N ALA A 326 -3.13 38.73 3.04
CA ALA A 326 -4.54 39.08 2.88
C ALA A 326 -5.43 38.60 4.06
N VAL A 327 -5.12 37.47 4.69
CA VAL A 327 -5.79 37.02 5.93
C VAL A 327 -5.39 37.89 7.12
N CYS A 328 -4.09 38.18 7.28
CA CYS A 328 -3.56 39.00 8.37
C CYS A 328 -3.97 40.49 8.27
N GLN A 329 -4.34 40.97 7.09
CA GLN A 329 -4.77 42.34 6.84
C GLN A 329 -5.99 42.74 7.69
N LYS A 330 -5.86 43.89 8.38
CA LYS A 330 -6.91 44.43 9.28
C LYS A 330 -7.74 45.56 8.67
N GLY A 331 -7.29 46.15 7.55
CA GLY A 331 -7.99 47.22 6.85
C GLY A 331 -9.17 46.74 5.98
N SER A 332 -9.93 47.69 5.44
CA SER A 332 -11.12 47.42 4.60
C SER A 332 -10.80 46.91 3.18
N ASN A 333 -9.57 47.11 2.69
CA ASN A 333 -9.14 46.57 1.40
C ASN A 333 -8.64 45.13 1.59
N ILE A 334 -9.52 44.17 1.28
CA ILE A 334 -9.31 42.72 1.40
C ILE A 334 -9.74 41.99 0.11
N VAL A 335 -9.49 42.58 -1.06
CA VAL A 335 -10.02 42.13 -2.38
C VAL A 335 -9.79 40.63 -2.65
N LEU A 336 -8.60 40.09 -2.34
CA LEU A 336 -8.32 38.65 -2.48
C LEU A 336 -9.27 37.78 -1.64
N ILE A 337 -9.44 38.10 -0.35
CA ILE A 337 -10.35 37.38 0.55
C ILE A 337 -11.81 37.53 0.09
N THR A 338 -12.21 38.72 -0.33
CA THR A 338 -13.54 38.98 -0.90
C THR A 338 -13.82 38.13 -2.14
N GLU A 339 -12.88 38.01 -3.08
CA GLU A 339 -13.05 37.15 -4.26
C GLU A 339 -13.01 35.66 -3.91
N CYS A 340 -12.17 35.22 -2.95
CA CYS A 340 -12.20 33.85 -2.42
C CYS A 340 -13.59 33.48 -1.86
N HIS A 341 -14.13 34.28 -0.93
CA HIS A 341 -15.49 34.10 -0.41
C HIS A 341 -16.52 34.15 -1.53
N SER A 342 -16.43 35.13 -2.43
CA SER A 342 -17.38 35.29 -3.53
C SER A 342 -17.40 34.08 -4.46
N SER A 343 -16.24 33.51 -4.80
CA SER A 343 -16.15 32.30 -5.63
C SER A 343 -16.71 31.07 -4.94
N LEU A 344 -16.41 30.85 -3.66
CA LEU A 344 -16.97 29.73 -2.87
C LEU A 344 -18.50 29.86 -2.73
N LEU A 345 -19.00 31.05 -2.38
CA LEU A 345 -20.44 31.33 -2.26
C LEU A 345 -21.17 31.25 -3.62
N ARG A 346 -20.56 31.73 -4.71
CA ARG A 346 -21.10 31.55 -6.08
C ARG A 346 -21.18 30.07 -6.45
N PHE A 347 -20.19 29.26 -6.06
CA PHE A 347 -20.20 27.82 -6.32
C PHE A 347 -21.34 27.11 -5.55
N LEU A 348 -21.53 27.41 -4.27
CA LEU A 348 -22.63 26.88 -3.45
C LEU A 348 -24.05 27.28 -3.96
N LEU A 349 -24.14 28.31 -4.80
CA LEU A 349 -25.37 28.72 -5.51
C LEU A 349 -25.53 28.11 -6.91
N LYS A 350 -24.58 27.29 -7.41
CA LYS A 350 -24.74 26.51 -8.65
C LYS A 350 -25.56 25.22 -8.39
N ASP A 351 -25.44 24.63 -7.21
CA ASP A 351 -26.25 23.50 -6.75
C ASP A 351 -27.60 23.96 -6.17
N ASN A 352 -28.64 23.13 -6.30
CA ASN A 352 -29.93 23.27 -5.58
C ASN A 352 -29.81 22.91 -4.08
N SER A 353 -28.77 23.44 -3.43
CA SER A 353 -28.44 23.20 -2.02
C SER A 353 -29.45 23.85 -1.06
N GLU A 354 -29.46 23.43 0.21
CA GLU A 354 -30.25 24.11 1.26
C GLU A 354 -29.89 25.60 1.36
N TYR A 355 -28.62 25.94 1.13
CA TYR A 355 -28.14 27.32 1.06
C TYR A 355 -28.71 28.07 -0.14
N PHE A 356 -28.70 27.50 -1.34
CA PHE A 356 -29.38 28.07 -2.51
C PHE A 356 -30.87 28.33 -2.24
N ILE A 357 -31.58 27.35 -1.66
CA ILE A 357 -33.01 27.47 -1.34
C ILE A 357 -33.26 28.57 -0.29
N ALA A 358 -32.41 28.66 0.75
CA ALA A 358 -32.52 29.70 1.77
C ALA A 358 -32.23 31.10 1.22
N VAL A 359 -31.19 31.26 0.40
CA VAL A 359 -30.81 32.53 -0.21
C VAL A 359 -31.82 32.97 -1.26
N GLN A 360 -32.32 32.07 -2.11
CA GLN A 360 -33.30 32.39 -3.15
C GLN A 360 -34.63 32.90 -2.53
N LYS A 361 -35.04 32.35 -1.39
CA LYS A 361 -36.18 32.85 -0.59
C LYS A 361 -35.96 34.26 -0.05
N LYS A 362 -34.72 34.60 0.37
CA LYS A 362 -34.35 35.95 0.84
C LYS A 362 -34.12 36.95 -0.31
N ARG A 363 -33.56 36.51 -1.45
CA ARG A 363 -33.21 37.34 -2.62
C ARG A 363 -33.44 36.56 -3.94
N PRO A 364 -34.46 36.90 -4.75
CA PRO A 364 -34.72 36.22 -6.02
C PRO A 364 -33.75 36.57 -7.15
N LYS A 365 -32.88 37.58 -6.97
CA LYS A 365 -31.80 37.95 -7.91
C LYS A 365 -30.45 37.67 -7.28
N LEU A 366 -29.85 36.53 -7.61
CA LEU A 366 -28.56 36.10 -7.10
C LEU A 366 -27.41 36.85 -7.81
N LYS A 367 -26.89 37.89 -7.17
CA LYS A 367 -25.68 38.62 -7.60
C LYS A 367 -24.75 38.93 -6.43
N ILE A 368 -23.64 38.20 -6.35
CA ILE A 368 -22.56 38.38 -5.36
C ILE A 368 -21.52 39.34 -5.95
N THR A 369 -21.50 40.57 -5.42
CA THR A 369 -20.55 41.63 -5.78
C THR A 369 -19.55 41.90 -4.66
N LEU A 370 -18.54 42.73 -4.92
CA LEU A 370 -17.58 43.21 -3.90
C LEU A 370 -18.24 43.94 -2.71
N ILE A 371 -19.51 44.32 -2.83
CA ILE A 371 -20.29 45.01 -1.78
C ILE A 371 -21.26 44.03 -1.09
N THR A 372 -21.96 43.16 -1.85
CA THR A 372 -23.03 42.32 -1.29
C THR A 372 -22.55 41.02 -0.65
N TRP A 373 -21.33 40.55 -0.93
CA TRP A 373 -20.82 39.25 -0.45
C TRP A 373 -20.91 39.04 1.07
N THR A 374 -20.78 40.09 1.88
CA THR A 374 -20.89 40.02 3.34
C THR A 374 -22.29 39.63 3.80
N GLU A 375 -23.34 39.99 3.05
CA GLU A 375 -24.71 39.56 3.32
C GLU A 375 -24.87 38.06 3.03
N TYR A 376 -24.45 37.60 1.85
CA TYR A 376 -24.50 36.19 1.47
C TYR A 376 -23.69 35.31 2.44
N LEU A 377 -22.51 35.79 2.87
CA LEU A 377 -21.71 35.13 3.90
C LEU A 377 -22.41 35.09 5.25
N SER A 378 -23.14 36.15 5.61
CA SER A 378 -23.92 36.19 6.84
C SER A 378 -25.10 35.22 6.81
N ASP A 379 -25.80 35.12 5.67
CA ASP A 379 -26.88 34.15 5.46
C ASP A 379 -26.35 32.70 5.46
N PHE A 380 -25.14 32.47 4.94
CA PHE A 380 -24.45 31.18 5.04
C PHE A 380 -24.15 30.83 6.50
N LEU A 381 -23.54 31.74 7.26
CA LEU A 381 -23.19 31.50 8.66
C LEU A 381 -24.42 31.30 9.55
N GLU A 382 -25.51 32.06 9.34
CA GLU A 382 -26.82 31.81 9.96
C GLU A 382 -27.34 30.39 9.69
N LEU A 383 -27.16 29.87 8.48
CA LEU A 383 -27.61 28.54 8.09
C LEU A 383 -26.70 27.41 8.60
N THR A 384 -25.39 27.63 8.70
CA THR A 384 -24.45 26.59 9.18
C THR A 384 -24.65 26.21 10.64
N GLY A 385 -25.25 27.10 11.45
CA GLY A 385 -25.61 26.84 12.86
C GLY A 385 -24.43 26.68 13.82
N THR A 386 -23.19 26.97 13.39
CA THR A 386 -21.99 26.86 14.22
C THR A 386 -21.90 28.04 15.19
N VAL A 387 -22.07 27.78 16.49
CA VAL A 387 -22.16 28.80 17.54
C VAL A 387 -20.96 29.77 17.50
N GLU A 388 -19.75 29.24 17.36
CA GLU A 388 -18.50 30.00 17.25
C GLU A 388 -18.53 31.01 16.08
N LEU A 389 -18.92 30.58 14.88
CA LEU A 389 -18.92 31.45 13.70
C LEU A 389 -20.12 32.42 13.70
N SER A 390 -21.25 32.00 14.27
CA SER A 390 -22.45 32.84 14.37
C SER A 390 -22.23 34.13 15.14
N ASN A 391 -21.35 34.12 16.17
CA ASN A 391 -20.96 35.30 16.94
C ASN A 391 -20.35 36.42 16.07
N HIS A 392 -19.68 36.07 14.97
CA HIS A 392 -19.03 37.05 14.09
C HIS A 392 -19.99 37.70 13.08
N VAL A 393 -21.19 37.15 12.87
CA VAL A 393 -22.16 37.62 11.87
C VAL A 393 -22.52 39.10 12.04
N ALA A 394 -22.70 39.57 13.27
CA ALA A 394 -22.99 40.98 13.55
C ALA A 394 -21.86 41.94 13.14
N THR A 395 -20.61 41.48 13.15
CA THR A 395 -19.43 42.24 12.71
C THR A 395 -19.27 42.20 11.19
N ILE A 396 -19.59 41.05 10.57
CA ILE A 396 -19.57 40.87 9.10
C ILE A 396 -20.65 41.73 8.44
N LYS A 397 -21.88 41.75 8.95
CA LYS A 397 -22.98 42.62 8.44
C LYS A 397 -22.68 44.11 8.52
N ARG A 398 -21.79 44.55 9.43
CA ARG A 398 -21.32 45.94 9.53
C ARG A 398 -20.15 46.26 8.58
N GLY A 399 -19.73 45.31 7.74
CA GLY A 399 -18.59 45.47 6.82
C GLY A 399 -17.21 45.33 7.47
N HIS A 400 -17.13 45.01 8.77
CA HIS A 400 -15.88 44.99 9.52
C HIS A 400 -15.14 43.63 9.46
N TYR A 401 -15.24 42.89 8.35
CA TYR A 401 -14.60 41.57 8.20
C TYR A 401 -13.07 41.63 8.41
N GLY A 402 -12.42 42.72 7.99
CA GLY A 402 -10.98 42.94 8.22
C GLY A 402 -10.58 42.89 9.70
N LEU A 403 -11.46 43.32 10.62
CA LEU A 403 -11.22 43.34 12.06
C LEU A 403 -11.40 41.98 12.76
N LEU A 404 -11.84 40.94 12.05
CA LEU A 404 -11.92 39.59 12.60
C LEU A 404 -10.54 38.99 12.84
N ASP A 405 -10.43 38.16 13.88
CA ASP A 405 -9.22 37.39 14.18
C ASP A 405 -8.87 36.41 13.06
N ILE A 406 -7.58 36.12 12.91
CA ILE A 406 -7.05 35.24 11.86
C ILE A 406 -7.71 33.85 11.92
N GLN A 407 -7.88 33.30 13.12
CA GLN A 407 -8.57 32.03 13.35
C GLN A 407 -10.04 32.07 12.90
N ALA A 408 -10.76 33.16 13.18
CA ALA A 408 -12.15 33.32 12.73
C ALA A 408 -12.24 33.43 11.20
N LYS A 409 -11.35 34.21 10.57
CA LYS A 409 -11.29 34.35 9.10
C LYS A 409 -11.05 33.01 8.42
N LEU A 410 -10.09 32.22 8.92
CA LEU A 410 -9.74 30.91 8.38
C LEU A 410 -10.79 29.85 8.67
N ALA A 411 -11.40 29.83 9.86
CA ALA A 411 -12.49 28.90 10.19
C ALA A 411 -13.74 29.10 9.30
N ILE A 412 -14.08 30.35 8.96
CA ILE A 412 -15.17 30.65 8.00
C ILE A 412 -14.83 30.15 6.60
N LEU A 413 -13.58 30.36 6.13
CA LEU A 413 -13.14 29.87 4.82
C LEU A 413 -13.08 28.33 4.76
N ARG A 414 -12.61 27.68 5.83
CA ARG A 414 -12.63 26.22 6.02
C ARG A 414 -14.06 25.67 5.90
N GLU A 415 -15.02 26.25 6.62
CA GLU A 415 -16.42 25.81 6.58
C GLU A 415 -17.01 25.93 5.17
N LEU A 416 -16.74 27.03 4.45
CA LEU A 416 -17.13 27.18 3.05
C LEU A 416 -16.52 26.11 2.15
N VAL A 417 -15.22 25.82 2.29
CA VAL A 417 -14.54 24.75 1.55
C VAL A 417 -15.15 23.39 1.87
N CYS A 418 -15.45 23.10 3.14
CA CYS A 418 -16.13 21.87 3.55
C CYS A 418 -17.50 21.72 2.87
N ARG A 419 -18.35 22.76 2.88
CA ARG A 419 -19.66 22.69 2.18
C ARG A 419 -19.51 22.58 0.66
N VAL A 420 -18.48 23.15 0.05
CA VAL A 420 -18.19 22.98 -1.38
C VAL A 420 -17.79 21.53 -1.70
N LEU A 421 -16.96 20.90 -0.87
CA LEU A 421 -16.62 19.47 -0.99
C LEU A 421 -17.83 18.54 -0.80
N GLU A 422 -18.88 19.00 -0.12
CA GLU A 422 -20.11 18.26 0.13
C GLU A 422 -21.13 18.35 -1.03
N THR A 423 -20.99 19.23 -2.02
CA THR A 423 -21.99 19.30 -3.11
C THR A 423 -21.85 18.21 -4.15
N GLU A 424 -22.97 17.81 -4.78
CA GLU A 424 -22.96 16.77 -5.82
C GLU A 424 -22.28 17.28 -7.10
N TYR A 425 -22.48 18.54 -7.51
CA TYR A 425 -21.75 19.11 -8.64
C TYR A 425 -20.22 19.13 -8.44
N PHE A 426 -19.73 19.36 -7.21
CA PHE A 426 -18.29 19.22 -6.93
C PHE A 426 -17.83 17.76 -7.05
N LYS A 427 -18.57 16.82 -6.46
CA LYS A 427 -18.26 15.37 -6.51
C LYS A 427 -18.23 14.85 -7.95
N GLU A 428 -19.20 15.23 -8.78
CA GLU A 428 -19.25 14.85 -10.20
C GLU A 428 -18.04 15.39 -10.98
N LYS A 429 -17.65 16.66 -10.75
CA LYS A 429 -16.47 17.24 -11.39
C LYS A 429 -15.16 16.63 -10.88
N LEU A 430 -15.11 16.23 -9.62
CA LEU A 430 -13.98 15.50 -9.05
C LEU A 430 -13.88 14.08 -9.64
N ASP A 431 -14.98 13.34 -9.73
CA ASP A 431 -15.03 12.00 -10.35
C ASP A 431 -14.64 12.05 -11.85
N GLU A 432 -15.08 13.08 -12.57
CA GLU A 432 -14.64 13.36 -13.94
C GLU A 432 -13.12 13.52 -14.08
N ASP A 433 -12.48 14.30 -13.19
CA ASP A 433 -11.04 14.54 -13.25
C ASP A 433 -10.22 13.37 -12.66
N ILE A 434 -10.79 12.62 -11.70
CA ILE A 434 -10.32 11.29 -11.27
C ILE A 434 -10.22 10.36 -12.50
N GLU A 435 -11.30 10.21 -13.28
CA GLU A 435 -11.33 9.37 -14.48
C GLU A 435 -10.32 9.83 -15.55
N LYS A 436 -10.19 11.14 -15.78
CA LYS A 436 -9.21 11.68 -16.73
C LYS A 436 -7.77 11.42 -16.26
N GLN A 437 -7.46 11.57 -14.96
CA GLN A 437 -6.14 11.25 -14.43
C GLN A 437 -5.84 9.75 -14.47
N TYR A 438 -6.82 8.87 -14.23
CA TYR A 438 -6.65 7.42 -14.46
C TYR A 438 -6.26 7.11 -15.91
N ALA A 439 -6.96 7.70 -16.89
CA ALA A 439 -6.67 7.47 -18.31
C ALA A 439 -5.27 7.94 -18.72
N LEU A 440 -4.85 9.14 -18.27
CA LEU A 440 -3.51 9.69 -18.51
C LEU A 440 -2.40 8.86 -17.80
N ALA A 441 -2.67 8.35 -16.60
CA ALA A 441 -1.74 7.46 -15.90
C ALA A 441 -1.64 6.08 -16.59
N ALA A 442 -2.73 5.58 -17.19
CA ALA A 442 -2.73 4.34 -17.96
C ALA A 442 -1.92 4.47 -19.26
N THR A 443 -2.12 5.55 -20.03
CA THR A 443 -1.31 5.78 -21.25
C THR A 443 0.17 5.96 -20.93
N ARG A 444 0.52 6.71 -19.87
CA ARG A 444 1.91 6.84 -19.40
C ARG A 444 2.54 5.49 -19.04
N ARG A 445 1.79 4.60 -18.38
CA ARG A 445 2.27 3.24 -18.05
C ARG A 445 2.48 2.40 -19.31
N GLU A 446 1.61 2.51 -20.30
CA GLU A 446 1.74 1.79 -21.56
C GLU A 446 2.93 2.27 -22.39
N GLU A 447 3.23 3.58 -22.44
CA GLU A 447 4.45 4.10 -23.07
C GLU A 447 5.72 3.58 -22.38
N ILE A 448 5.76 3.51 -21.04
CA ILE A 448 6.89 2.96 -20.28
C ILE A 448 7.08 1.46 -20.53
N LEU A 449 5.98 0.70 -20.63
CA LEU A 449 6.02 -0.74 -20.94
C LEU A 449 6.49 -0.99 -22.37
N GLU A 450 6.04 -0.21 -23.35
CA GLU A 450 6.45 -0.34 -24.74
C GLU A 450 7.91 0.13 -24.96
N GLU A 451 8.37 1.16 -24.24
CA GLU A 451 9.79 1.54 -24.23
C GLU A 451 10.66 0.43 -23.61
N SER A 452 10.20 -0.18 -22.51
CA SER A 452 10.87 -1.31 -21.87
C SER A 452 10.89 -2.56 -22.75
N ARG A 453 9.84 -2.78 -23.54
CA ARG A 453 9.79 -3.83 -24.57
C ARG A 453 10.81 -3.54 -25.67
N LYS A 454 10.79 -2.35 -26.27
CA LYS A 454 11.71 -1.97 -27.34
C LYS A 454 13.17 -2.06 -26.91
N LYS A 455 13.52 -1.62 -25.69
CA LYS A 455 14.87 -1.78 -25.10
C LYS A 455 15.30 -3.26 -25.03
N ARG A 456 14.39 -4.19 -24.73
CA ARG A 456 14.67 -5.65 -24.75
C ARG A 456 14.83 -6.17 -26.17
N GLU A 457 13.98 -5.77 -27.11
CA GLU A 457 14.07 -6.18 -28.51
C GLU A 457 15.35 -5.67 -29.19
N ASP A 458 15.77 -4.43 -28.90
CA ASP A 458 17.00 -3.86 -29.45
C ASP A 458 18.26 -4.49 -28.81
N HIS A 459 18.23 -4.80 -27.50
CA HIS A 459 19.27 -5.62 -26.85
C HIS A 459 19.35 -7.04 -27.44
N LEU A 460 18.22 -7.64 -27.86
CA LEU A 460 18.21 -8.93 -28.54
C LEU A 460 18.81 -8.85 -29.95
N LYS A 461 18.52 -7.80 -30.73
CA LYS A 461 19.11 -7.56 -32.06
C LYS A 461 20.63 -7.37 -32.02
N ILE A 462 21.13 -6.59 -31.05
CA ILE A 462 22.58 -6.42 -30.83
C ILE A 462 23.22 -7.79 -30.54
N LYS A 463 22.53 -8.65 -29.78
CA LYS A 463 23.00 -9.99 -29.40
C LYS A 463 22.87 -11.06 -30.50
N SER A 464 22.06 -10.84 -31.54
CA SER A 464 22.08 -11.67 -32.76
C SER A 464 23.20 -11.26 -33.70
N ASN A 465 23.35 -9.96 -33.98
CA ASN A 465 24.35 -9.48 -34.95
C ASN A 465 25.80 -9.70 -34.45
N GLY A 466 26.02 -9.69 -33.13
CA GLY A 466 27.32 -10.04 -32.52
C GLY A 466 27.73 -11.51 -32.59
N LYS A 467 27.13 -12.34 -33.47
CA LYS A 467 27.45 -13.79 -33.60
C LYS A 467 27.93 -14.25 -34.97
N GLU A 468 27.88 -13.43 -36.02
CA GLU A 468 28.27 -13.87 -37.37
C GLU A 468 29.72 -13.46 -37.75
N ALA A 469 30.36 -12.60 -36.96
CA ALA A 469 31.72 -12.10 -37.23
C ALA A 469 32.81 -12.81 -36.39
N THR A 470 33.01 -14.13 -36.52
CA THR A 470 34.25 -14.82 -36.08
C THR A 470 34.45 -16.22 -36.68
N LYS A 471 34.69 -16.30 -38.00
CA LYS A 471 35.35 -17.47 -38.62
C LYS A 471 36.00 -17.11 -39.97
N GLY A 472 37.26 -16.69 -39.92
CA GLY A 472 38.13 -16.41 -41.07
C GLY A 472 39.60 -16.54 -40.64
N HIS A 473 40.47 -17.02 -41.52
CA HIS A 473 41.90 -17.23 -41.26
C HIS A 473 42.75 -16.08 -41.82
N GLY A 474 43.99 -15.95 -41.32
CA GLY A 474 45.13 -15.55 -42.17
C GLY A 474 45.94 -14.35 -41.70
N ASN A 475 47.21 -14.60 -41.35
CA ASN A 475 48.29 -13.61 -41.18
C ASN A 475 48.36 -12.62 -42.38
N SER A 476 48.76 -11.36 -42.24
CA SER A 476 50.17 -10.94 -42.06
C SER A 476 50.34 -9.41 -41.93
N SER A 477 51.55 -8.95 -41.57
CA SER A 477 52.05 -7.55 -41.50
C SER A 477 51.29 -6.55 -40.59
N ASP A 478 51.85 -5.83 -39.61
CA ASP A 478 53.18 -5.21 -39.36
C ASP A 478 53.17 -3.67 -39.58
N THR A 479 53.92 -2.94 -38.74
CA THR A 479 53.99 -1.47 -38.54
C THR A 479 52.70 -0.80 -38.00
N GLY A 480 52.76 0.23 -37.14
CA GLY A 480 53.89 0.83 -36.43
C GLY A 480 53.49 2.14 -35.71
N SER A 481 54.27 2.56 -34.68
CA SER A 481 54.13 3.80 -33.87
C SER A 481 52.88 3.88 -32.95
N ASP A 482 52.99 4.09 -31.64
CA ASP A 482 53.52 5.24 -30.84
C ASP A 482 52.48 6.37 -30.67
N ASN A 483 52.26 6.99 -29.51
CA ASN A 483 52.87 6.90 -28.16
C ASN A 483 51.76 7.00 -27.08
N HIS A 484 51.84 6.36 -25.90
CA HIS A 484 52.45 6.89 -24.64
C HIS A 484 52.06 8.34 -24.30
N LEU A 485 51.69 8.73 -23.06
CA LEU A 485 51.96 8.18 -21.70
C LEU A 485 50.63 8.04 -20.89
N ARG A 486 50.39 7.04 -20.02
CA ARG A 486 51.09 6.56 -18.80
C ARG A 486 50.96 7.54 -17.61
N GLU A 487 50.91 7.18 -16.31
CA GLU A 487 50.86 5.94 -15.47
C GLU A 487 50.64 6.41 -13.99
N ASN A 488 50.46 5.64 -12.90
CA ASN A 488 50.11 4.23 -12.56
C ASN A 488 49.44 4.27 -11.16
N GLY A 489 48.62 3.30 -10.72
CA GLY A 489 49.01 1.96 -10.24
C GLY A 489 48.83 1.90 -8.71
N ASP A 490 48.91 0.80 -7.96
CA ASP A 490 49.02 -0.66 -8.19
C ASP A 490 48.83 -1.32 -6.79
N MET A 491 48.55 -2.60 -6.53
CA MET A 491 48.23 -3.87 -7.24
C MET A 491 47.59 -4.81 -6.15
N PRO A 492 47.28 -6.12 -6.35
CA PRO A 492 47.39 -6.98 -7.53
C PRO A 492 46.10 -7.76 -7.90
N SER A 493 46.20 -8.55 -8.98
CA SER A 493 45.18 -9.52 -9.43
C SER A 493 45.80 -10.91 -9.62
N SER A 494 45.07 -12.01 -9.36
CA SER A 494 45.21 -13.30 -10.08
C SER A 494 44.14 -14.34 -9.69
N ASN A 495 43.29 -14.69 -10.67
CA ASN A 495 42.77 -16.01 -11.08
C ASN A 495 42.68 -17.19 -10.06
N GLY A 496 41.62 -18.02 -10.03
CA GLY A 496 40.33 -17.99 -10.76
C GLY A 496 40.00 -19.27 -11.54
N LYS A 497 38.72 -19.66 -11.60
CA LYS A 497 38.15 -20.53 -12.66
C LYS A 497 36.62 -20.42 -12.75
N GLN A 498 36.09 -20.74 -13.93
CA GLN A 498 34.68 -20.52 -14.32
C GLN A 498 33.79 -21.75 -14.07
N THR A 499 32.52 -21.51 -13.75
CA THR A 499 31.37 -22.36 -14.19
C THR A 499 30.15 -21.48 -14.48
N SER A 500 29.17 -22.03 -15.21
CA SER A 500 28.12 -21.31 -15.94
C SER A 500 26.93 -20.79 -15.09
N PRO A 501 26.19 -19.77 -15.59
CA PRO A 501 25.18 -19.06 -14.79
C PRO A 501 23.85 -19.82 -14.67
N SER A 502 23.39 -20.02 -13.43
CA SER A 502 22.01 -20.42 -13.15
C SER A 502 21.07 -19.20 -13.19
N LYS A 503 19.84 -19.39 -13.67
CA LYS A 503 18.85 -18.32 -13.82
C LYS A 503 18.39 -17.81 -12.44
N HIS A 504 18.78 -16.60 -12.08
CA HIS A 504 18.07 -15.82 -11.05
C HIS A 504 17.36 -14.63 -11.69
N SER A 505 16.04 -14.59 -11.52
CA SER A 505 15.17 -13.51 -11.98
C SER A 505 15.34 -12.27 -11.11
N LEU A 506 15.93 -11.22 -11.67
CA LEU A 506 15.93 -9.88 -11.09
C LEU A 506 14.54 -9.24 -11.25
N GLU A 507 13.66 -9.47 -10.29
CA GLU A 507 12.41 -8.72 -10.14
C GLU A 507 12.71 -7.32 -9.59
N ASN A 508 13.14 -6.41 -10.47
CA ASN A 508 13.16 -4.98 -10.16
C ASN A 508 11.73 -4.53 -9.82
N SER A 509 11.45 -4.35 -8.54
CA SER A 509 10.16 -3.89 -8.03
C SER A 509 10.02 -2.37 -8.19
N GLU A 510 9.89 -1.92 -9.45
CA GLU A 510 9.56 -0.55 -9.84
C GLU A 510 8.15 -0.18 -9.35
N SER A 511 8.13 0.22 -8.09
CA SER A 511 6.96 0.51 -7.28
C SER A 511 6.68 2.02 -7.29
N GLU A 512 5.89 2.46 -8.27
CA GLU A 512 5.40 3.85 -8.35
C GLU A 512 3.86 3.91 -8.41
N LEU A 513 3.32 4.60 -7.40
CA LEU A 513 2.03 5.27 -7.37
C LEU A 513 0.77 4.41 -7.58
N THR A 514 0.43 3.72 -6.49
CA THR A 514 -0.83 3.92 -5.76
C THR A 514 -1.96 4.67 -6.50
N ILE A 515 -2.93 3.92 -7.02
CA ILE A 515 -4.34 4.28 -6.82
C ILE A 515 -5.07 2.99 -6.41
N SER A 516 -5.09 2.74 -5.09
CA SER A 516 -5.53 1.45 -4.52
C SER A 516 -6.18 1.57 -3.13
N SER A 517 -6.70 2.76 -2.78
CA SER A 517 -7.30 3.04 -1.46
C SER A 517 -8.61 3.84 -1.51
N LEU A 518 -9.49 3.59 -2.49
CA LEU A 518 -10.80 4.27 -2.58
C LEU A 518 -11.94 3.35 -3.07
N LYS A 519 -12.14 2.17 -2.44
CA LYS A 519 -13.40 1.37 -2.46
C LYS A 519 -13.37 0.13 -1.54
N ASN A 520 -13.23 0.28 -0.21
CA ASN A 520 -13.62 -0.80 0.73
C ASN A 520 -13.82 -0.40 2.22
N SER A 521 -14.51 0.71 2.50
CA SER A 521 -14.94 1.10 3.86
C SER A 521 -16.20 0.34 4.32
N LYS A 522 -16.13 -1.01 4.39
CA LYS A 522 -17.22 -1.80 4.99
C LYS A 522 -17.37 -1.48 6.47
N LYS A 523 -18.47 -0.80 6.83
CA LYS A 523 -18.92 -0.53 8.21
C LYS A 523 -18.75 -1.77 9.09
N ARG A 524 -17.81 -1.73 10.04
CA ARG A 524 -17.83 -2.61 11.21
C ARG A 524 -18.95 -2.13 12.13
N LYS A 525 -20.06 -2.86 12.20
CA LYS A 525 -20.96 -2.73 13.35
C LYS A 525 -20.22 -3.26 14.59
N VAL A 526 -20.33 -2.51 15.69
CA VAL A 526 -20.04 -3.00 17.04
C VAL A 526 -21.40 -3.31 17.64
N ASP A 527 -21.67 -4.58 17.92
CA ASP A 527 -22.94 -5.01 18.51
C ASP A 527 -22.91 -4.80 20.03
N VAL A 528 -23.36 -3.63 20.48
CA VAL A 528 -23.74 -3.42 21.88
C VAL A 528 -25.14 -3.99 22.08
N LYS A 529 -25.26 -5.02 22.92
CA LYS A 529 -26.55 -5.55 23.36
C LYS A 529 -27.23 -4.56 24.31
N ASN A 530 -28.46 -4.19 24.02
CA ASN A 530 -29.46 -3.88 25.05
C ASN A 530 -30.86 -4.21 24.55
N SER A 531 -31.80 -4.44 25.46
CA SER A 531 -33.02 -5.22 25.17
C SER A 531 -34.31 -4.61 25.70
N THR A 532 -35.32 -4.44 24.84
CA THR A 532 -36.75 -4.39 25.25
C THR A 532 -37.74 -4.60 24.10
N SER A 533 -38.96 -5.01 24.47
CA SER A 533 -40.26 -4.85 23.79
C SER A 533 -40.49 -5.36 22.34
N LYS A 534 -41.37 -6.37 22.26
CA LYS A 534 -42.22 -6.79 21.12
C LYS A 534 -42.93 -5.59 20.47
N MET A 535 -43.26 -5.55 19.17
CA MET A 535 -44.41 -6.28 18.57
C MET A 535 -44.49 -6.14 17.02
N ASN A 536 -45.41 -6.93 16.43
CA ASN A 536 -46.03 -6.82 15.10
C ASN A 536 -45.15 -6.92 13.84
N ALA A 537 -45.31 -8.07 13.16
CA ALA A 537 -44.87 -8.30 11.78
C ALA A 537 -46.06 -8.23 10.79
N SER A 538 -45.82 -8.64 9.54
CA SER A 538 -46.77 -8.96 8.45
C SER A 538 -47.47 -7.82 7.67
N SER A 539 -46.71 -7.05 6.86
CA SER A 539 -47.25 -6.40 5.62
C SER A 539 -46.21 -5.86 4.60
N LYS A 540 -44.92 -6.26 4.62
CA LYS A 540 -43.86 -5.59 3.82
C LYS A 540 -42.83 -6.46 3.08
N ILE A 541 -43.16 -7.71 2.73
CA ILE A 541 -42.20 -8.63 2.08
C ILE A 541 -42.21 -8.55 0.53
N ALA A 542 -43.23 -7.94 -0.08
CA ALA A 542 -43.34 -7.82 -1.54
C ALA A 542 -42.52 -6.67 -2.16
N SER A 543 -42.39 -5.53 -1.47
CA SER A 543 -41.71 -4.32 -1.97
C SER A 543 -40.19 -4.48 -2.10
N ASP A 544 -39.58 -5.14 -1.12
CA ASP A 544 -38.11 -5.15 -0.91
C ASP A 544 -37.35 -6.07 -1.89
N LYS A 545 -38.06 -6.77 -2.79
CA LYS A 545 -37.46 -7.53 -3.89
C LYS A 545 -37.20 -6.67 -5.13
N LEU A 546 -38.20 -5.93 -5.61
CA LEU A 546 -38.10 -5.16 -6.86
C LEU A 546 -36.99 -4.10 -6.81
N ILE A 547 -36.96 -3.31 -5.73
CA ILE A 547 -35.95 -2.26 -5.47
C ILE A 547 -34.51 -2.83 -5.47
N LYS A 548 -34.34 -4.14 -5.23
CA LYS A 548 -33.05 -4.79 -5.01
C LYS A 548 -32.40 -5.33 -6.29
N ASP A 549 -33.18 -5.60 -7.32
CA ASP A 549 -32.67 -6.00 -8.64
C ASP A 549 -32.53 -4.77 -9.56
N GLU A 550 -33.44 -3.79 -9.53
CA GLU A 550 -33.25 -2.48 -10.18
C GLU A 550 -31.97 -1.77 -9.70
N GLY A 551 -31.75 -1.74 -8.38
CA GLY A 551 -30.54 -1.21 -7.74
C GLY A 551 -29.25 -2.00 -8.02
N LYS A 552 -29.33 -3.05 -8.85
CA LYS A 552 -28.22 -3.93 -9.25
C LYS A 552 -27.95 -3.79 -10.74
N GLU A 553 -28.98 -3.81 -11.58
CA GLU A 553 -28.86 -3.49 -13.01
C GLU A 553 -28.33 -2.07 -13.24
N THR A 554 -28.83 -1.07 -12.50
CA THR A 554 -28.32 0.32 -12.52
C THR A 554 -26.86 0.47 -12.06
N LEU A 555 -26.36 -0.51 -11.30
CA LEU A 555 -24.98 -0.55 -10.82
C LEU A 555 -24.05 -1.25 -11.83
N GLU A 556 -24.57 -2.26 -12.55
CA GLU A 556 -23.85 -2.95 -13.61
C GLU A 556 -23.81 -2.12 -14.91
N SER A 557 -24.89 -1.45 -15.30
CA SER A 557 -24.93 -0.53 -16.47
C SER A 557 -23.94 0.63 -16.29
N ARG A 558 -24.03 1.37 -15.17
CA ARG A 558 -23.08 2.44 -14.81
C ARG A 558 -21.62 1.96 -14.79
N SER A 559 -21.36 0.67 -14.51
CA SER A 559 -20.02 0.08 -14.60
C SER A 559 -19.54 -0.22 -16.03
N MET A 560 -20.47 -0.46 -16.97
CA MET A 560 -20.16 -0.59 -18.40
C MET A 560 -19.96 0.78 -19.05
N ASP A 561 -20.79 1.76 -18.70
CA ASP A 561 -20.68 3.13 -19.20
C ASP A 561 -19.33 3.77 -18.79
N GLN A 562 -18.90 3.58 -17.54
CA GLN A 562 -17.58 4.00 -17.07
C GLN A 562 -16.43 3.33 -17.85
N ARG A 563 -16.58 2.06 -18.26
CA ARG A 563 -15.57 1.37 -19.10
C ARG A 563 -15.57 1.91 -20.54
N ALA A 564 -16.74 2.23 -21.09
CA ALA A 564 -16.86 2.85 -22.41
C ALA A 564 -16.25 4.26 -22.43
N ALA A 565 -16.59 5.10 -21.45
CA ALA A 565 -16.04 6.45 -21.28
C ALA A 565 -14.51 6.43 -21.10
N HIS A 566 -13.98 5.53 -20.26
CA HIS A 566 -12.53 5.35 -20.10
C HIS A 566 -11.85 4.89 -21.40
N LYS A 567 -12.50 4.03 -22.20
CA LYS A 567 -11.97 3.59 -23.50
C LYS A 567 -11.95 4.74 -24.52
N MET A 568 -13.01 5.55 -24.59
CA MET A 568 -13.09 6.73 -25.46
C MET A 568 -12.01 7.75 -25.12
N ARG A 569 -11.96 8.21 -23.85
CA ARG A 569 -10.94 9.18 -23.38
C ARG A 569 -9.51 8.68 -23.59
N LYS A 570 -9.26 7.38 -23.44
CA LYS A 570 -7.94 6.80 -23.74
C LYS A 570 -7.58 6.89 -25.24
N ASN A 571 -8.55 6.71 -26.14
CA ASN A 571 -8.34 6.86 -27.58
C ASN A 571 -8.08 8.33 -27.94
N GLU A 572 -8.88 9.28 -27.42
CA GLU A 572 -8.71 10.73 -27.58
C GLU A 572 -7.30 11.19 -27.17
N ILE A 573 -6.83 10.72 -26.00
CA ILE A 573 -5.46 10.97 -25.52
C ILE A 573 -4.42 10.41 -26.50
N LYS A 574 -4.63 9.19 -27.03
CA LYS A 574 -3.69 8.54 -27.95
C LYS A 574 -3.58 9.29 -29.29
N GLU A 575 -4.71 9.68 -29.87
CA GLU A 575 -4.78 10.47 -31.11
C GLU A 575 -4.01 11.80 -30.96
N HIS A 576 -4.25 12.52 -29.86
CA HIS A 576 -3.55 13.78 -29.57
C HIS A 576 -2.03 13.63 -29.29
N LEU A 577 -1.56 12.40 -29.03
CA LEU A 577 -0.15 12.04 -28.89
C LEU A 577 0.50 11.56 -30.20
N GLU A 578 -0.29 11.09 -31.17
CA GLU A 578 0.19 10.28 -32.30
C GLU A 578 1.25 11.00 -33.14
N ASN A 579 1.08 12.30 -33.37
CA ASN A 579 2.02 13.14 -34.15
C ASN A 579 3.14 13.82 -33.33
N ARG A 580 3.31 13.50 -32.03
CA ARG A 580 4.31 14.12 -31.14
C ARG A 580 5.56 13.25 -30.96
N SER A 581 6.73 13.85 -30.72
CA SER A 581 7.95 13.11 -30.32
C SER A 581 7.78 12.48 -28.93
N LYS A 582 8.57 11.46 -28.58
CA LYS A 582 8.44 10.76 -27.28
C LYS A 582 8.57 11.71 -26.08
N GLU A 583 9.49 12.65 -26.18
CA GLU A 583 9.80 13.64 -25.15
C GLU A 583 8.61 14.60 -25.00
N GLN A 584 8.02 15.05 -26.12
CA GLN A 584 6.80 15.85 -26.14
C GLN A 584 5.56 15.07 -25.66
N ARG A 585 5.49 13.75 -25.88
CA ARG A 585 4.41 12.88 -25.36
C ARG A 585 4.50 12.75 -23.85
N LYS A 586 5.68 12.39 -23.32
CA LYS A 586 5.96 12.33 -21.88
C LYS A 586 5.69 13.67 -21.20
N GLU A 587 6.20 14.76 -21.76
CA GLU A 587 6.02 16.10 -21.21
C GLU A 587 4.55 16.57 -21.29
N TYR A 588 3.81 16.23 -22.35
CA TYR A 588 2.37 16.47 -22.41
C TYR A 588 1.62 15.69 -21.33
N LEU A 589 1.89 14.39 -21.18
CA LEU A 589 1.24 13.54 -20.17
C LEU A 589 1.55 14.01 -18.74
N GLU A 590 2.80 14.36 -18.44
CA GLU A 590 3.15 14.92 -17.13
C GLU A 590 2.45 16.26 -16.89
N ARG A 591 2.50 17.19 -17.85
CA ARG A 591 1.84 18.50 -17.76
C ARG A 591 0.31 18.40 -17.63
N GLU A 592 -0.33 17.41 -18.26
CA GLU A 592 -1.78 17.21 -18.20
C GLU A 592 -2.23 16.51 -16.91
N ILE A 593 -1.40 15.60 -16.36
CA ILE A 593 -1.56 15.05 -15.01
C ILE A 593 -1.32 16.14 -13.95
N GLU A 594 -0.41 17.07 -14.18
CA GLU A 594 -0.07 18.14 -13.23
C GLU A 594 -1.16 19.20 -13.10
N LYS A 595 -1.90 19.49 -14.19
CA LYS A 595 -3.09 20.37 -14.19
C LYS A 595 -4.25 19.83 -13.33
N ARG A 596 -4.32 18.52 -13.08
CA ARG A 596 -5.45 17.85 -12.42
C ARG A 596 -5.05 17.43 -11.00
N VAL A 597 -5.16 18.37 -10.06
CA VAL A 597 -4.90 18.10 -8.65
C VAL A 597 -6.21 17.66 -7.98
N ILE A 598 -6.36 16.34 -7.79
CA ILE A 598 -7.51 15.76 -7.06
C ILE A 598 -7.37 16.01 -5.56
N ARG A 599 -6.15 15.85 -5.04
CA ARG A 599 -5.78 16.02 -3.62
C ARG A 599 -4.26 16.06 -3.46
N THR A 600 -3.75 16.98 -2.66
CA THR A 600 -2.36 16.91 -2.18
C THR A 600 -2.25 15.84 -1.09
N ASN A 601 -1.24 14.96 -1.21
CA ASN A 601 -0.94 13.90 -0.27
C ASN A 601 0.47 14.10 0.32
N PRO A 602 0.74 13.66 1.55
CA PRO A 602 2.08 13.73 2.11
C PRO A 602 3.02 12.78 1.36
N LEU A 603 4.26 13.23 1.13
CA LEU A 603 5.35 12.48 0.50
C LEU A 603 5.75 11.25 1.32
N GLY A 604 5.58 11.31 2.64
CA GLY A 604 5.94 10.24 3.54
C GLY A 604 5.94 10.69 5.00
N LYS A 605 6.60 9.88 5.83
CA LYS A 605 6.86 10.17 7.24
C LYS A 605 8.31 9.88 7.60
N ASP A 606 8.78 10.50 8.66
CA ASP A 606 10.06 10.16 9.29
C ASP A 606 9.90 9.16 10.46
N ARG A 607 10.98 8.94 11.22
CA ARG A 607 10.99 8.09 12.42
C ARG A 607 9.96 8.53 13.46
N ASP A 608 9.77 9.84 13.64
CA ASP A 608 8.92 10.48 14.65
C ASP A 608 7.47 10.64 14.19
N TYR A 609 7.13 10.13 12.99
CA TYR A 609 5.81 10.18 12.34
C TYR A 609 5.37 11.58 11.85
N ASN A 610 6.28 12.55 11.80
CA ASN A 610 6.07 13.85 11.16
C ASN A 610 5.76 13.63 9.68
N ARG A 611 4.85 14.43 9.12
CA ARG A 611 4.35 14.31 7.75
C ARG A 611 4.99 15.37 6.88
N TYR A 612 5.55 14.93 5.76
CA TYR A 612 6.23 15.80 4.81
C TYR A 612 5.31 16.04 3.62
N TRP A 613 5.11 17.30 3.25
CA TRP A 613 4.18 17.74 2.21
C TRP A 613 4.92 18.57 1.16
N PHE A 614 4.47 18.51 -0.10
CA PHE A 614 5.01 19.34 -1.18
C PHE A 614 3.85 19.90 -2.00
N PHE A 615 3.61 21.20 -1.86
CA PHE A 615 2.57 21.90 -2.59
C PHE A 615 3.16 22.45 -3.89
N ARG A 616 2.77 21.87 -5.03
CA ARG A 616 3.35 22.13 -6.37
C ARG A 616 3.34 23.60 -6.80
N ARG A 617 2.52 24.44 -6.18
CA ARG A 617 2.34 25.87 -6.51
C ARG A 617 3.19 26.82 -5.65
N ASP A 618 3.78 26.33 -4.57
CA ASP A 618 4.61 27.10 -3.64
C ASP A 618 6.09 26.69 -3.69
N GLY A 619 6.36 25.41 -3.97
CA GLY A 619 7.72 24.88 -4.17
C GLY A 619 8.44 24.45 -2.90
N ARG A 620 8.05 24.93 -1.71
CA ARG A 620 8.63 24.47 -0.43
C ARG A 620 8.17 23.07 -0.06
N ILE A 621 8.99 22.41 0.76
CA ILE A 621 8.59 21.20 1.49
C ILE A 621 8.13 21.64 2.86
N PHE A 622 6.90 21.29 3.24
CA PHE A 622 6.35 21.56 4.56
C PHE A 622 6.47 20.31 5.45
N VAL A 623 6.72 20.52 6.73
CA VAL A 623 6.75 19.49 7.77
C VAL A 623 5.62 19.78 8.74
N GLU A 624 4.79 18.78 8.97
CA GLU A 624 3.69 18.78 9.94
C GLU A 624 4.03 17.77 11.04
N SER A 625 3.92 18.17 12.31
CA SER A 625 4.17 17.29 13.45
C SER A 625 3.28 16.03 13.44
N SER A 626 3.71 14.99 14.12
CA SER A 626 2.91 13.77 14.31
C SER A 626 1.50 14.05 14.84
N ASP A 627 1.35 15.02 15.75
CA ASP A 627 0.10 15.49 16.37
C ASP A 627 -0.69 16.52 15.54
N SER A 628 -0.13 17.03 14.44
CA SER A 628 -0.68 18.10 13.58
C SER A 628 -0.67 19.52 14.17
N VAL A 629 -0.07 19.72 15.35
CA VAL A 629 -0.06 21.02 16.05
C VAL A 629 1.04 21.94 15.51
N GLU A 630 2.25 21.41 15.34
CA GLU A 630 3.39 22.20 14.82
C GLU A 630 3.56 22.03 13.31
N TRP A 631 3.90 23.14 12.64
CA TRP A 631 4.25 23.21 11.23
C TRP A 631 5.61 23.90 11.03
N GLY A 632 6.26 23.61 9.92
CA GLY A 632 7.44 24.31 9.42
C GLY A 632 7.69 24.01 7.94
N TYR A 633 8.75 24.57 7.37
CA TYR A 633 9.11 24.33 5.97
C TYR A 633 10.63 24.38 5.70
N TYR A 634 11.03 23.79 4.58
CA TYR A 634 12.32 23.97 3.93
C TYR A 634 12.15 24.75 2.62
N SER A 635 13.05 25.69 2.37
CA SER A 635 13.00 26.69 1.31
C SER A 635 14.30 26.85 0.51
N SER A 636 15.41 26.24 0.94
CA SER A 636 16.66 26.17 0.17
C SER A 636 16.88 24.77 -0.43
N GLN A 637 17.74 24.69 -1.45
CA GLN A 637 18.17 23.40 -2.00
C GLN A 637 19.10 22.65 -1.02
N GLU A 638 19.92 23.38 -0.26
CA GLU A 638 20.84 22.82 0.74
C GLU A 638 20.08 22.13 1.89
N GLU A 639 18.94 22.71 2.33
CA GLU A 639 18.04 22.08 3.30
C GLU A 639 17.42 20.78 2.76
N LEU A 640 17.07 20.74 1.47
CA LEU A 640 16.57 19.53 0.81
C LEU A 640 17.65 18.45 0.71
N ASP A 641 18.87 18.82 0.31
CA ASP A 641 20.00 17.89 0.21
C ASP A 641 20.38 17.33 1.59
N ALA A 642 20.44 18.18 2.63
CA ALA A 642 20.68 17.77 4.01
C ALA A 642 19.52 16.91 4.57
N LEU A 643 18.26 17.24 4.28
CA LEU A 643 17.11 16.41 4.65
C LEU A 643 17.22 15.00 4.04
N ILE A 644 17.48 14.89 2.74
CA ILE A 644 17.69 13.61 2.05
C ILE A 644 18.92 12.87 2.62
N GLY A 645 19.98 13.60 2.97
CA GLY A 645 21.17 13.07 3.65
C GLY A 645 20.88 12.50 5.05
N SER A 646 19.93 13.08 5.79
CA SER A 646 19.58 12.68 7.17
C SER A 646 18.72 11.42 7.28
N LEU A 647 18.00 11.07 6.21
CA LEU A 647 16.97 10.01 6.23
C LEU A 647 17.60 8.60 6.16
N ASN A 648 17.33 7.78 7.18
CA ASN A 648 17.95 6.47 7.31
C ASN A 648 17.21 5.38 6.49
N VAL A 649 17.87 4.87 5.46
CA VAL A 649 17.35 3.79 4.58
C VAL A 649 17.12 2.45 5.28
N LYS A 650 17.55 2.30 6.54
CA LYS A 650 17.25 1.13 7.40
C LYS A 650 15.81 1.13 7.93
N GLY A 651 15.20 2.30 8.05
CA GLY A 651 13.82 2.47 8.51
C GLY A 651 12.79 2.20 7.41
N GLU A 652 11.58 1.77 7.78
CA GLU A 652 10.48 1.59 6.81
C GLU A 652 9.92 2.93 6.33
N ARG A 653 9.79 3.93 7.22
CA ARG A 653 9.24 5.26 6.94
C ARG A 653 10.26 6.17 6.26
N GLU A 654 11.44 6.33 6.87
CA GLU A 654 12.48 7.25 6.36
C GLU A 654 12.99 6.83 4.98
N ARG A 655 13.11 5.52 4.71
CA ARG A 655 13.42 5.03 3.36
C ARG A 655 12.31 5.30 2.35
N ALA A 656 11.03 5.20 2.75
CA ALA A 656 9.91 5.49 1.85
C ALA A 656 9.83 6.98 1.52
N LEU A 657 10.00 7.85 2.53
CA LEU A 657 10.10 9.30 2.38
C LEU A 657 11.30 9.68 1.50
N LYS A 658 12.49 9.11 1.77
CA LYS A 658 13.70 9.36 0.97
C LYS A 658 13.49 9.00 -0.49
N LYS A 659 12.92 7.82 -0.80
CA LYS A 659 12.60 7.42 -2.18
C LYS A 659 11.64 8.42 -2.86
N GLN A 660 10.65 8.97 -2.15
CA GLN A 660 9.73 9.95 -2.73
C GLN A 660 10.37 11.34 -2.92
N LEU A 661 11.25 11.77 -2.01
CA LEU A 661 12.05 12.98 -2.18
C LEU A 661 13.04 12.83 -3.35
N GLU A 662 13.74 11.70 -3.47
CA GLU A 662 14.65 11.39 -4.59
C GLU A 662 13.89 11.36 -5.93
N ASN A 663 12.74 10.69 -6.00
CA ASN A 663 11.92 10.61 -7.22
C ASN A 663 11.37 11.98 -7.67
N LEU A 664 11.14 12.91 -6.74
CA LEU A 664 10.66 14.27 -7.02
C LEU A 664 11.77 15.32 -7.07
N TYR A 665 13.02 14.95 -6.73
CA TYR A 665 14.11 15.88 -6.44
C TYR A 665 14.29 16.97 -7.50
N HIS A 666 14.35 16.57 -8.78
CA HIS A 666 14.52 17.52 -9.88
C HIS A 666 13.37 18.53 -10.00
N LYS A 667 12.13 18.14 -9.66
CA LYS A 667 10.97 19.06 -9.68
C LYS A 667 10.97 20.00 -8.49
N ILE A 668 11.32 19.51 -7.29
CA ILE A 668 11.41 20.32 -6.08
C ILE A 668 12.57 21.32 -6.22
N SER A 669 13.77 20.86 -6.58
CA SER A 669 14.95 21.69 -6.84
C SER A 669 14.66 22.78 -7.89
N LEU A 670 13.99 22.45 -9.00
CA LEU A 670 13.66 23.43 -10.03
C LEU A 670 12.68 24.52 -9.52
N GLU A 671 11.65 24.15 -8.75
CA GLU A 671 10.70 25.14 -8.21
C GLU A 671 11.32 25.96 -7.07
N LEU A 672 12.17 25.37 -6.23
CA LEU A 672 12.97 26.10 -5.23
C LEU A 672 13.94 27.10 -5.89
N GLN A 673 14.64 26.70 -6.95
CA GLN A 673 15.53 27.60 -7.72
C GLN A 673 14.77 28.70 -8.48
N LYS A 674 13.53 28.41 -8.92
CA LYS A 674 12.64 29.42 -9.51
C LYS A 674 12.18 30.41 -8.43
N ARG A 675 11.73 29.93 -7.29
CA ARG A 675 11.31 30.74 -6.15
C ARG A 675 12.45 31.60 -5.59
N SER A 676 13.66 31.08 -5.45
CA SER A 676 14.81 31.87 -4.97
C SER A 676 15.18 33.00 -5.94
N LYS A 677 15.09 32.76 -7.26
CA LYS A 677 15.24 33.81 -8.29
C LYS A 677 14.12 34.84 -8.22
N GLU A 678 12.86 34.42 -8.05
CA GLU A 678 11.73 35.34 -7.87
C GLU A 678 11.87 36.20 -6.60
N VAL A 679 12.39 35.65 -5.50
CA VAL A 679 12.66 36.38 -4.26
C VAL A 679 13.83 37.36 -4.43
N ALA A 680 14.93 36.92 -5.06
CA ALA A 680 16.08 37.78 -5.36
C ALA A 680 15.68 38.96 -6.27
N GLN A 681 14.92 38.70 -7.34
CA GLN A 681 14.42 39.75 -8.24
C GLN A 681 13.49 40.74 -7.53
N LYS A 682 12.62 40.28 -6.62
CA LYS A 682 11.77 41.16 -5.80
C LYS A 682 12.61 42.04 -4.87
N ALA A 683 13.60 41.44 -4.19
CA ALA A 683 14.54 42.18 -3.36
C ALA A 683 15.34 43.22 -4.18
N GLU A 684 15.84 42.86 -5.35
CA GLU A 684 16.52 43.81 -6.26
C GLU A 684 15.62 44.96 -6.72
N THR A 685 14.33 44.71 -7.00
CA THR A 685 13.38 45.80 -7.33
C THR A 685 13.08 46.69 -6.13
N ASP A 686 12.94 46.12 -4.93
CA ASP A 686 12.70 46.89 -3.70
C ASP A 686 13.89 47.79 -3.38
N ASP A 687 15.10 47.22 -3.46
CA ASP A 687 16.36 47.92 -3.24
C ASP A 687 16.59 49.01 -4.31
N ALA A 688 16.16 48.79 -5.56
CA ALA A 688 16.19 49.77 -6.64
C ALA A 688 15.19 50.92 -6.44
N ASP A 689 13.96 50.63 -6.03
CA ASP A 689 12.92 51.65 -5.84
C ASP A 689 13.11 52.44 -4.52
N VAL A 690 13.67 51.84 -3.47
CA VAL A 690 14.20 52.58 -2.30
C VAL A 690 15.33 53.53 -2.71
N ARG A 691 16.29 53.08 -3.53
CA ARG A 691 17.37 53.94 -4.06
C ARG A 691 16.88 55.04 -5.00
N ARG A 692 15.78 54.84 -5.72
CA ARG A 692 15.11 55.88 -6.53
C ARG A 692 14.37 56.88 -5.64
N SER A 693 13.64 56.39 -4.64
CA SER A 693 12.87 57.21 -3.69
C SER A 693 13.77 58.17 -2.88
N THR A 694 14.99 57.75 -2.51
CA THR A 694 15.95 58.64 -1.85
C THR A 694 16.55 59.72 -2.76
N ARG A 695 16.39 59.62 -4.10
CA ARG A 695 16.98 60.56 -5.08
C ARG A 695 15.97 61.53 -5.69
N VAL A 696 14.69 61.20 -5.71
CA VAL A 696 13.57 62.05 -6.17
C VAL A 696 12.36 61.80 -5.27
N ARG A 697 11.64 62.86 -4.87
CA ARG A 697 10.31 62.76 -4.22
C ARG A 697 9.24 62.31 -5.24
N ALA A 698 9.38 61.09 -5.74
CA ALA A 698 8.34 60.42 -6.51
C ALA A 698 7.20 59.97 -5.57
N PRO A 699 5.97 59.78 -6.09
CA PRO A 699 4.92 59.05 -5.38
C PRO A 699 5.41 57.64 -5.01
N ALA A 700 4.87 57.07 -3.93
CA ALA A 700 5.25 55.72 -3.50
C ALA A 700 4.95 54.69 -4.60
N GLY A 701 6.01 54.08 -5.13
CA GLY A 701 5.94 52.97 -6.07
C GLY A 701 5.39 51.69 -5.43
N ASP A 702 5.14 50.68 -6.27
CA ASP A 702 4.39 49.48 -5.90
C ASP A 702 5.20 48.50 -5.04
N ASN A 703 5.28 48.78 -3.73
CA ASN A 703 5.81 47.86 -2.72
C ASN A 703 5.19 46.45 -2.90
N PRO A 704 5.98 45.40 -3.24
CA PRO A 704 5.50 44.04 -3.46
C PRO A 704 4.85 43.39 -2.23
N ALA A 705 5.17 43.84 -1.01
CA ALA A 705 4.45 43.40 0.19
C ALA A 705 2.96 43.81 0.17
N LEU A 706 2.58 44.78 -0.69
CA LEU A 706 1.21 45.21 -0.93
C LEU A 706 0.59 44.62 -2.22
N ALA A 707 1.28 43.73 -2.94
CA ALA A 707 0.80 43.16 -4.21
C ALA A 707 -0.58 42.48 -4.07
N PHE A 708 -0.84 41.84 -2.93
CA PHE A 708 -2.14 41.23 -2.60
C PHE A 708 -3.32 42.22 -2.58
N LEU A 709 -3.06 43.51 -2.31
CA LEU A 709 -4.08 44.59 -2.38
C LEU A 709 -4.44 44.97 -3.82
N LYS A 710 -3.63 44.54 -4.81
CA LYS A 710 -3.86 44.72 -6.26
C LYS A 710 -4.28 43.43 -6.96
N TYR A 711 -4.72 42.41 -6.22
CA TYR A 711 -5.23 41.17 -6.81
C TYR A 711 -6.43 41.45 -7.74
N VAL A 712 -6.30 41.08 -9.01
CA VAL A 712 -7.37 41.15 -10.02
C VAL A 712 -7.72 39.73 -10.47
N ASN A 713 -8.98 39.33 -10.29
CA ASN A 713 -9.46 38.03 -10.71
C ASN A 713 -9.72 37.99 -12.23
N LYS A 714 -8.68 37.67 -13.01
CA LYS A 714 -8.68 37.49 -14.48
C LYS A 714 -9.53 36.32 -15.01
N TRP A 715 -10.09 35.48 -14.14
CA TRP A 715 -10.96 34.34 -14.50
C TRP A 715 -12.43 34.57 -14.13
N LYS A 716 -12.76 35.78 -13.68
CA LYS A 716 -14.11 36.23 -13.42
C LYS A 716 -14.82 36.47 -14.76
N GLU A 717 -15.91 35.76 -14.97
CA GLU A 717 -16.90 36.07 -16.02
C GLU A 717 -17.82 37.20 -15.50
N ASP A 718 -18.23 38.12 -16.39
CA ASP A 718 -18.99 39.35 -16.08
C ASP A 718 -20.51 39.15 -15.87
#